data_AF-M5G249-F1
#
_entry.id   AF-M5G249-F1
#
_cell.length_a   1.000
_cell.length_b   1.000
_cell.length_c   1.000
_cell.angle_alpha   90.00
_cell.angle_beta   90.00
_cell.angle_gamma   90.00
#
_symmetry.space_group_name_H-M   'P 1'
#
loop_
_entity.id
_entity.type
_entity.pdbx_description
1 polymer ?
#
loop_
_entity_poly.entity_id
_entity_poly.type
_entity_poly.pdbx_seq_one_letter_code
_entity_poly.pdbx_strand_id
1 'polypeptide(L)'
;MAPGRSSEDLDNEALLPGPSPSTYKKWRVFPTSRFGRIALLVVVTVALTGLTLHAVFRPDYARGVRTVVDWVNSSTPENEGMDGRPNTALPGEATGAPDSSGGGIMNAGGGATDDGYEYGAHAKGHEWTMEELREMVKGTKGYYVRDWSLGLGWNNMRYIIEASLLHAQLLNRTLVLPSFIYARGCEFSYDVCAAYGPQVDRFREVGWRRVKRGETSVERSIGMRDDPDAGRVGWRIPIEYMLDLPHFRSAHPVVLVSEYLTLHGLDPAIEWKSGMWGRGSYQKDNTFALIHNQDYDPPAILRVDKLLPESQTYIGNWTQKGELVQARIQLKKGTSEFGVMEWEDVKNDLRGADGIDVNDDESLVQSLREGGLSVLYTFQGSRGIDLIKHVTEPIRQVAPTTMLRGLVDDWDNITDEVLVLEGEVHLWRKPGSLRFTTPAGRSEFEQIVLHSMQPHPRVREIGELVARHVFELVQGRMWFAGHLRRGDFVQLGWALEHDIGPHLKMLTDAFEKGKETLRQIKENGDAHAAPVPGVQLNTSVWSLELPQQGDPFFLATDERGAEELAYCRAHGALLTPDIISFADRRLYGWELLFSDIVMLVEQVIMSQSAFFYGYGASSVAGGTLNQRAARGMDPRTGVVE
;
A
#
# COMPACT_ATOMS: atom_id res chain seq x y z
N MET A 1 -57.29 -1.80 46.51
CA MET A 1 -58.42 -2.70 46.84
C MET A 1 -58.98 -3.25 45.53
N ALA A 2 -59.37 -4.53 45.49
CA ALA A 2 -60.07 -5.18 44.35
C ALA A 2 -61.61 -5.01 44.48
N PRO A 3 -62.51 -5.62 43.65
CA PRO A 3 -62.41 -6.28 42.31
C PRO A 3 -63.18 -5.45 41.24
N GLY A 4 -63.59 -5.88 40.03
CA GLY A 4 -63.37 -7.12 39.24
C GLY A 4 -64.67 -7.89 38.85
N ARG A 5 -64.77 -8.38 37.58
CA ARG A 5 -65.91 -9.13 36.93
C ARG A 5 -67.19 -8.29 36.63
N SER A 6 -68.06 -8.60 35.65
CA SER A 6 -68.13 -9.66 34.60
C SER A 6 -69.01 -9.26 33.38
N SER A 7 -68.85 -10.02 32.27
CA SER A 7 -69.89 -10.64 31.40
C SER A 7 -71.03 -9.83 30.72
N GLU A 8 -71.14 -10.07 29.40
CA GLU A 8 -72.40 -10.41 28.65
C GLU A 8 -73.52 -9.34 28.53
N ASP A 9 -74.39 -9.32 27.50
CA ASP A 9 -74.36 -9.73 26.08
C ASP A 9 -75.67 -9.19 25.42
N LEU A 10 -75.86 -9.29 24.08
CA LEU A 10 -77.15 -9.09 23.36
C LEU A 10 -77.73 -7.62 23.32
N ASP A 11 -78.55 -7.15 22.36
CA ASP A 11 -79.04 -7.71 21.08
C ASP A 11 -79.65 -6.65 20.11
N ASN A 12 -79.80 -7.04 18.83
CA ASN A 12 -80.88 -6.74 17.86
C ASN A 12 -81.06 -5.45 17.00
N GLU A 13 -81.34 -5.75 15.70
CA GLU A 13 -82.27 -5.14 14.71
C GLU A 13 -82.00 -3.81 13.96
N ALA A 14 -81.23 -3.95 12.86
CA ALA A 14 -81.56 -3.69 11.45
C ALA A 14 -82.62 -2.64 11.00
N LEU A 15 -82.23 -1.80 10.03
CA LEU A 15 -82.94 -1.58 8.72
C LEU A 15 -82.02 -0.83 7.70
N LEU A 16 -82.22 -1.07 6.40
CA LEU A 16 -81.40 -0.64 5.23
C LEU A 16 -82.19 0.36 4.33
N PRO A 17 -81.63 1.10 3.32
CA PRO A 17 -80.54 0.72 2.40
C PRO A 17 -79.51 1.84 2.01
N GLY A 18 -78.50 1.46 1.19
CA GLY A 18 -77.33 2.29 0.81
C GLY A 18 -77.51 3.25 -0.38
N PRO A 19 -76.43 3.97 -0.79
CA PRO A 19 -75.43 3.34 -1.67
C PRO A 19 -73.94 3.57 -1.31
N SER A 20 -73.07 2.84 -2.05
CA SER A 20 -71.60 2.72 -1.92
C SER A 20 -70.81 4.04 -1.84
N PRO A 21 -69.76 4.11 -1.00
CA PRO A 21 -68.39 4.18 -1.57
C PRO A 21 -67.28 3.42 -0.82
N SER A 22 -66.22 3.08 -1.59
CA SER A 22 -64.80 2.84 -1.20
C SER A 22 -64.48 1.97 0.05
N THR A 23 -63.99 0.75 -0.20
CA THR A 23 -63.48 -0.19 0.81
C THR A 23 -62.06 0.13 1.30
N TYR A 24 -61.93 0.72 2.49
CA TYR A 24 -60.68 0.71 3.27
C TYR A 24 -60.45 -0.67 3.90
N LYS A 25 -59.59 -1.52 3.31
CA LYS A 25 -59.15 -2.78 3.93
C LYS A 25 -58.10 -2.51 5.02
N LYS A 26 -58.52 -2.53 6.29
CA LYS A 26 -57.60 -2.62 7.44
C LYS A 26 -56.93 -4.00 7.45
N TRP A 27 -55.64 -4.06 7.14
CA TRP A 27 -54.82 -5.26 7.31
C TRP A 27 -54.51 -5.49 8.80
N ARG A 28 -55.14 -6.51 9.41
CA ARG A 28 -54.62 -7.13 10.65
C ARG A 28 -53.57 -8.18 10.27
N VAL A 29 -52.30 -7.88 10.52
CA VAL A 29 -51.22 -8.86 10.31
C VAL A 29 -51.24 -9.90 11.43
N PHE A 30 -51.41 -11.17 11.06
CA PHE A 30 -51.34 -12.31 11.98
C PHE A 30 -49.89 -12.81 12.14
N PRO A 31 -49.28 -12.74 13.35
CA PRO A 31 -47.94 -13.29 13.58
C PRO A 31 -47.88 -14.82 13.65
N THR A 32 -49.03 -15.50 13.63
CA THR A 32 -49.13 -16.96 13.79
C THR A 32 -49.12 -17.76 12.49
N SER A 33 -49.34 -17.12 11.33
CA SER A 33 -49.35 -17.82 10.04
C SER A 33 -47.92 -18.17 9.58
N ARG A 34 -47.77 -19.24 8.78
CA ARG A 34 -46.47 -19.64 8.20
C ARG A 34 -45.85 -18.51 7.37
N PHE A 35 -46.67 -17.75 6.64
CA PHE A 35 -46.24 -16.55 5.91
C PHE A 35 -45.80 -15.41 6.84
N GLY A 36 -46.52 -15.15 7.94
CA GLY A 36 -46.14 -14.13 8.92
C GLY A 36 -44.79 -14.43 9.58
N ARG A 37 -44.49 -15.70 9.87
CA ARG A 37 -43.18 -16.13 10.38
C ARG A 37 -42.07 -15.97 9.35
N ILE A 38 -42.32 -16.29 8.08
CA ILE A 38 -41.34 -16.10 6.99
C ILE A 38 -41.05 -14.61 6.79
N ALA A 39 -42.08 -13.75 6.75
CA ALA A 39 -41.91 -12.31 6.62
C ALA A 39 -41.12 -11.71 7.80
N LEU A 40 -41.42 -12.14 9.03
CA LEU A 40 -40.67 -11.72 10.21
C LEU A 40 -39.21 -12.18 10.15
N LEU A 41 -38.94 -13.41 9.72
CA LEU A 41 -37.59 -13.93 9.57
C LEU A 41 -36.79 -13.11 8.55
N VAL A 42 -37.39 -12.81 7.38
CA VAL A 42 -36.76 -11.98 6.34
C VAL A 42 -36.45 -10.57 6.87
N VAL A 43 -37.38 -9.93 7.59
CA VAL A 43 -37.15 -8.60 8.17
C VAL A 43 -36.03 -8.63 9.23
N VAL A 44 -36.00 -9.65 10.10
CA VAL A 44 -34.94 -9.82 11.10
C VAL A 44 -33.59 -10.10 10.46
N THR A 45 -33.52 -10.95 9.43
CA THR A 45 -32.28 -11.22 8.69
C THR A 45 -31.79 -9.95 7.98
N VAL A 46 -32.66 -9.20 7.28
CA VAL A 46 -32.27 -7.94 6.62
C VAL A 46 -31.80 -6.89 7.63
N ALA A 47 -32.47 -6.77 8.79
CA ALA A 47 -32.05 -5.86 9.85
C ALA A 47 -30.70 -6.26 10.48
N LEU A 48 -30.48 -7.55 10.74
CA LEU A 48 -29.20 -8.06 11.25
C LEU A 48 -28.09 -7.89 10.21
N THR A 49 -28.29 -8.26 8.95
CA THR A 49 -27.32 -8.02 7.88
C THR A 49 -27.02 -6.54 7.71
N GLY A 50 -28.02 -5.66 7.80
CA GLY A 50 -27.83 -4.21 7.78
C GLY A 50 -26.99 -3.70 8.96
N LEU A 51 -27.23 -4.19 10.18
CA LEU A 51 -26.43 -3.87 11.36
C LEU A 51 -25.00 -4.44 11.28
N THR A 52 -24.82 -5.66 10.78
CA THR A 52 -23.50 -6.26 10.55
C THR A 52 -22.72 -5.49 9.49
N LEU A 53 -23.35 -5.12 8.37
CA LEU A 53 -22.73 -4.25 7.36
C LEU A 53 -22.39 -2.87 7.93
N HIS A 54 -23.26 -2.27 8.75
CA HIS A 54 -22.97 -0.98 9.39
C HIS A 54 -21.85 -1.05 10.44
N ALA A 55 -21.69 -2.19 11.11
CA ALA A 55 -20.59 -2.44 12.05
C ALA A 55 -19.26 -2.73 11.32
N VAL A 56 -19.29 -3.44 10.19
CA VAL A 56 -18.13 -3.71 9.32
C VAL A 56 -17.68 -2.45 8.58
N PHE A 57 -18.62 -1.62 8.13
CA PHE A 57 -18.38 -0.34 7.46
C PHE A 57 -18.78 0.83 8.37
N ARG A 58 -18.00 1.08 9.43
CA ARG A 58 -18.23 2.24 10.33
C ARG A 58 -18.36 3.54 9.51
N PRO A 59 -19.35 4.41 9.79
CA PRO A 59 -19.57 5.65 9.04
C PRO A 59 -18.34 6.55 8.94
N ASP A 60 -17.50 6.56 9.96
CA ASP A 60 -16.27 7.38 10.00
C ASP A 60 -15.20 6.85 9.05
N TYR A 61 -15.12 5.53 8.83
CA TYR A 61 -14.24 4.94 7.81
C TYR A 61 -14.66 5.36 6.40
N ALA A 62 -15.96 5.26 6.09
CA ALA A 62 -16.52 5.70 4.81
C ALA A 62 -16.48 7.24 4.62
N ARG A 63 -16.30 8.01 5.69
CA ARG A 63 -16.02 9.45 5.65
C ARG A 63 -14.54 9.70 5.36
N GLY A 64 -13.64 9.04 6.09
CA GLY A 64 -12.19 9.14 5.89
C GLY A 64 -11.73 8.73 4.48
N VAL A 65 -12.31 7.65 3.92
CA VAL A 65 -12.05 7.25 2.52
C VAL A 65 -12.48 8.33 1.54
N ARG A 66 -13.70 8.90 1.70
CA ARG A 66 -14.19 9.98 0.84
C ARG A 66 -13.31 11.24 0.92
N THR A 67 -12.91 11.66 2.11
CA THR A 67 -12.03 12.82 2.31
C THR A 67 -10.72 12.70 1.54
N VAL A 68 -10.15 11.50 1.39
CA VAL A 68 -8.92 11.28 0.61
C VAL A 68 -9.18 11.12 -0.89
N VAL A 69 -10.32 10.58 -1.31
CA VAL A 69 -10.73 10.60 -2.73
C VAL A 69 -10.92 12.04 -3.21
N ASP A 70 -11.62 12.88 -2.42
CA ASP A 70 -11.83 14.30 -2.71
C ASP A 70 -10.49 15.08 -2.71
N TRP A 71 -9.53 14.68 -1.87
CA TRP A 71 -8.18 15.25 -1.87
C TRP A 71 -7.42 14.88 -3.15
N VAL A 72 -7.26 13.59 -3.48
CA VAL A 72 -6.52 13.16 -4.69
C VAL A 72 -7.11 13.79 -5.96
N ASN A 73 -8.43 13.77 -6.11
CA ASN A 73 -9.13 14.33 -7.26
C ASN A 73 -9.02 15.87 -7.35
N SER A 74 -8.56 16.55 -6.30
CA SER A 74 -8.28 17.99 -6.29
C SER A 74 -6.80 18.33 -6.10
N SER A 75 -5.92 17.33 -6.09
CA SER A 75 -4.45 17.47 -6.07
C SER A 75 -3.84 17.55 -7.47
N THR A 76 -4.58 17.18 -8.51
CA THR A 76 -4.26 17.51 -9.90
C THR A 76 -4.35 19.04 -10.09
N PRO A 77 -3.28 19.71 -10.57
CA PRO A 77 -3.37 21.13 -10.92
C PRO A 77 -4.40 21.33 -12.05
N GLU A 78 -5.33 22.27 -11.89
CA GLU A 78 -6.13 22.72 -13.02
C GLU A 78 -5.21 23.32 -14.08
N ASN A 79 -5.40 22.92 -15.34
CA ASN A 79 -4.54 23.24 -16.49
C ASN A 79 -4.64 24.71 -16.95
N GLU A 80 -4.34 25.67 -16.07
CA GLU A 80 -4.18 27.09 -16.42
C GLU A 80 -2.71 27.51 -16.41
N GLY A 81 -1.99 27.13 -17.48
CA GLY A 81 -0.93 27.97 -18.08
C GLY A 81 0.15 28.53 -17.15
N MET A 82 0.64 27.76 -16.18
CA MET A 82 1.88 28.09 -15.47
C MET A 82 3.06 27.34 -16.10
N ASP A 83 3.74 27.97 -17.05
CA ASP A 83 5.09 27.58 -17.43
C ASP A 83 5.98 27.55 -16.17
N GLY A 84 6.42 26.34 -15.81
CA GLY A 84 6.93 25.95 -14.49
C GLY A 84 8.28 26.54 -14.06
N ARG A 85 8.42 27.86 -14.16
CA ARG A 85 9.55 28.63 -13.63
C ARG A 85 9.29 28.88 -12.14
N PRO A 86 10.11 28.35 -11.22
CA PRO A 86 10.02 28.79 -9.83
C PRO A 86 10.36 30.28 -9.75
N ASN A 87 9.59 31.04 -8.96
CA ASN A 87 9.93 32.42 -8.63
C ASN A 87 11.32 32.43 -7.96
N THR A 88 12.31 33.00 -8.64
CA THR A 88 13.66 33.16 -8.11
C THR A 88 13.62 34.10 -6.91
N ALA A 89 13.80 33.56 -5.71
CA ALA A 89 14.01 34.36 -4.53
C ALA A 89 15.33 35.13 -4.69
N LEU A 90 15.26 36.46 -4.58
CA LEU A 90 16.45 37.31 -4.52
C LEU A 90 17.29 36.95 -3.28
N PRO A 91 18.63 36.98 -3.36
CA PRO A 91 19.48 36.72 -2.20
C PRO A 91 19.28 37.82 -1.15
N GLY A 92 18.76 37.43 0.02
CA GLY A 92 18.60 38.32 1.17
C GLY A 92 19.93 38.51 1.92
N GLU A 93 20.23 39.74 2.31
CA GLU A 93 21.46 40.11 3.02
C GLU A 93 21.56 39.44 4.40
N ALA A 94 22.79 39.10 4.79
CA ALA A 94 23.07 38.53 6.10
C ALA A 94 23.02 39.60 7.21
N THR A 95 22.03 39.53 8.09
CA THR A 95 21.98 40.33 9.33
C THR A 95 22.44 39.49 10.52
N GLY A 96 23.50 39.95 11.20
CA GLY A 96 24.16 39.22 12.28
C GLY A 96 23.34 39.08 13.58
N ALA A 97 23.73 38.10 14.39
CA ALA A 97 23.20 37.86 15.73
C ALA A 97 23.82 38.78 16.79
N PRO A 98 23.17 38.93 17.96
CA PRO A 98 23.83 39.22 19.22
C PRO A 98 23.90 37.99 20.14
N ASP A 99 24.95 37.92 20.96
CA ASP A 99 25.26 36.79 21.85
C ASP A 99 24.19 36.49 22.91
N SER A 100 24.03 35.20 23.24
CA SER A 100 23.70 34.80 24.62
C SER A 100 24.48 33.56 25.04
N SER A 101 25.23 33.70 26.14
CA SER A 101 26.21 32.73 26.64
C SER A 101 25.64 31.78 27.69
N GLY A 102 26.04 30.51 27.64
CA GLY A 102 26.20 29.69 28.86
C GLY A 102 25.35 28.42 28.96
N GLY A 103 25.98 27.26 28.74
CA GLY A 103 25.37 25.94 28.97
C GLY A 103 26.21 24.82 28.34
N GLY A 104 27.28 24.39 29.01
CA GLY A 104 28.26 23.48 28.42
C GLY A 104 27.74 22.05 28.20
N ILE A 105 27.82 21.57 26.95
CA ILE A 105 27.72 20.16 26.55
C ILE A 105 28.97 19.83 25.71
N MET A 106 29.36 18.56 25.70
CA MET A 106 30.72 18.13 25.31
C MET A 106 31.12 18.49 23.87
N ASN A 107 32.34 19.01 23.72
CA ASN A 107 33.03 19.18 22.44
C ASN A 107 33.13 17.84 21.69
N ALA A 108 32.30 17.68 20.65
CA ALA A 108 32.71 16.94 19.45
C ALA A 108 33.45 17.92 18.53
N GLY A 109 34.55 17.48 17.91
CA GLY A 109 35.51 18.39 17.28
C GLY A 109 34.92 19.24 16.16
N GLY A 110 35.11 20.56 16.24
CA GLY A 110 34.89 21.46 15.11
C GLY A 110 36.13 21.57 14.23
N GLY A 111 35.94 21.89 12.95
CA GLY A 111 37.04 22.28 12.05
C GLY A 111 36.98 21.68 10.65
N ALA A 112 35.93 21.98 9.89
CA ALA A 112 35.90 21.81 8.42
C ALA A 112 34.93 22.84 7.82
N THR A 113 35.49 23.92 7.27
CA THR A 113 34.78 24.81 6.34
C THR A 113 35.29 24.48 4.95
N ASP A 114 34.37 24.32 3.99
CA ASP A 114 34.61 24.09 2.54
C ASP A 114 34.75 22.63 2.06
N ASP A 115 34.33 21.64 2.87
CA ASP A 115 34.29 20.23 2.45
C ASP A 115 32.88 19.79 2.05
N GLY A 116 32.73 19.28 0.82
CA GLY A 116 31.50 18.62 0.39
C GLY A 116 31.22 17.39 1.25
N TYR A 117 29.96 17.23 1.70
CA TYR A 117 29.54 16.05 2.46
C TYR A 117 29.83 14.79 1.64
N GLU A 118 30.89 14.06 2.02
CA GLU A 118 31.21 12.75 1.46
C GLU A 118 30.06 11.80 1.84
N TYR A 119 29.21 11.49 0.86
CA TYR A 119 27.91 10.86 1.08
C TYR A 119 28.06 9.41 1.55
N GLY A 120 28.17 9.24 2.87
CA GLY A 120 27.97 7.96 3.51
C GLY A 120 29.17 7.00 3.50
N ALA A 121 29.13 6.06 4.42
CA ALA A 121 30.05 4.93 4.47
C ALA A 121 29.68 3.91 3.38
N HIS A 122 29.97 4.25 2.12
CA HIS A 122 29.88 3.33 0.99
C HIS A 122 30.59 2.01 1.32
N ALA A 123 29.97 0.89 0.98
CA ALA A 123 30.61 -0.41 1.00
C ALA A 123 31.67 -0.47 -0.12
N LYS A 124 32.87 0.05 0.18
CA LYS A 124 33.97 0.23 -0.78
C LYS A 124 34.14 -0.99 -1.68
N GLY A 125 33.91 -0.81 -2.97
CA GLY A 125 34.10 -1.84 -4.01
C GLY A 125 32.83 -2.41 -4.67
N HIS A 126 31.64 -1.84 -4.45
CA HIS A 126 30.39 -2.25 -5.12
C HIS A 126 29.65 -1.11 -5.85
N GLU A 127 30.26 0.06 -5.97
CA GLU A 127 29.74 1.15 -6.82
C GLU A 127 29.99 0.87 -8.29
N TRP A 128 28.96 1.06 -9.11
CA TRP A 128 29.06 0.96 -10.56
C TRP A 128 29.71 2.23 -11.11
N THR A 129 30.72 2.06 -11.96
CA THR A 129 31.37 3.17 -12.68
C THR A 129 30.44 3.79 -13.72
N MET A 130 30.69 5.05 -14.09
CA MET A 130 29.94 5.72 -15.16
C MET A 130 30.03 4.95 -16.50
N GLU A 131 31.13 4.23 -16.74
CA GLU A 131 31.32 3.37 -17.90
C GLU A 131 30.41 2.13 -17.86
N GLU A 132 30.27 1.46 -16.71
CA GLU A 132 29.33 0.35 -16.52
C GLU A 132 27.87 0.81 -16.64
N LEU A 133 27.52 1.96 -16.06
CA LEU A 133 26.19 2.56 -16.22
C LEU A 133 25.89 2.89 -17.69
N ARG A 134 26.87 3.43 -18.45
CA ARG A 134 26.71 3.65 -19.90
C ARG A 134 26.47 2.35 -20.66
N GLU A 135 27.20 1.28 -20.34
CA GLU A 135 27.05 0.00 -21.04
C GLU A 135 25.69 -0.66 -20.74
N MET A 136 25.23 -0.59 -19.49
CA MET A 136 23.89 -1.01 -19.09
C MET A 136 22.79 -0.26 -19.85
N VAL A 137 22.89 1.08 -19.94
CA VAL A 137 21.91 1.91 -20.65
C VAL A 137 21.82 1.56 -22.15
N LYS A 138 22.95 1.30 -22.82
CA LYS A 138 22.99 0.89 -24.24
C LYS A 138 22.18 -0.38 -24.54
N GLY A 139 21.93 -1.22 -23.55
CA GLY A 139 21.10 -2.42 -23.69
C GLY A 139 19.59 -2.14 -23.83
N THR A 140 19.15 -0.89 -23.62
CA THR A 140 17.73 -0.52 -23.55
C THR A 140 17.33 0.51 -24.62
N LYS A 141 16.02 0.75 -24.79
CA LYS A 141 15.44 1.77 -25.69
C LYS A 141 15.56 3.22 -25.18
N GLY A 142 16.40 3.47 -24.17
CA GLY A 142 16.49 4.74 -23.43
C GLY A 142 15.88 4.63 -22.04
N TYR A 143 15.42 5.75 -21.49
CA TYR A 143 15.03 5.89 -20.10
C TYR A 143 13.51 5.87 -19.90
N TYR A 144 13.07 5.30 -18.78
CA TYR A 144 11.72 5.43 -18.22
C TYR A 144 11.82 6.13 -16.88
N VAL A 145 11.06 7.21 -16.72
CA VAL A 145 11.11 8.09 -15.55
C VAL A 145 9.69 8.49 -15.17
N ARG A 146 9.51 9.03 -13.95
CA ARG A 146 8.22 9.59 -13.54
C ARG A 146 8.40 10.75 -12.59
N ASP A 147 7.31 11.47 -12.31
CA ASP A 147 7.27 12.31 -11.13
C ASP A 147 7.18 11.43 -9.86
N TRP A 148 8.12 11.64 -8.92
CA TRP A 148 8.27 10.85 -7.70
C TRP A 148 7.66 11.57 -6.49
N SER A 149 6.79 10.88 -5.75
CA SER A 149 6.11 11.44 -4.57
C SER A 149 6.96 11.40 -3.30
N LEU A 150 8.11 12.09 -3.31
CA LEU A 150 9.14 12.01 -2.26
C LEU A 150 8.68 12.39 -0.84
N GLY A 151 7.52 13.05 -0.70
CA GLY A 151 6.92 13.41 0.59
C GLY A 151 6.15 12.26 1.27
N LEU A 152 5.93 11.15 0.56
CA LEU A 152 5.30 9.95 1.10
C LEU A 152 6.28 9.11 1.92
N GLY A 153 5.74 8.20 2.75
CA GLY A 153 6.57 7.26 3.48
C GLY A 153 7.23 6.22 2.59
N TRP A 154 8.36 5.69 3.04
CA TRP A 154 9.18 4.77 2.23
C TRP A 154 8.39 3.61 1.64
N ASN A 155 7.45 3.02 2.37
CA ASN A 155 6.67 1.90 1.86
C ASN A 155 5.78 2.27 0.66
N ASN A 156 5.31 3.51 0.56
CA ASN A 156 4.58 3.97 -0.62
C ASN A 156 5.55 4.26 -1.77
N MET A 157 6.72 4.87 -1.48
CA MET A 157 7.80 5.05 -2.46
C MET A 157 8.30 3.72 -3.03
N ARG A 158 8.42 2.67 -2.20
CA ARG A 158 8.76 1.32 -2.62
C ARG A 158 7.76 0.79 -3.65
N TYR A 159 6.45 0.96 -3.42
CA TYR A 159 5.41 0.55 -4.37
C TYR A 159 5.42 1.34 -5.69
N ILE A 160 5.73 2.63 -5.60
CA ILE A 160 5.94 3.50 -6.75
C ILE A 160 7.15 2.98 -7.57
N ILE A 161 8.24 2.59 -6.91
CA ILE A 161 9.44 2.02 -7.54
C ILE A 161 9.17 0.65 -8.15
N GLU A 162 8.52 -0.26 -7.41
CA GLU A 162 8.13 -1.61 -7.88
C GLU A 162 7.31 -1.52 -9.19
N ALA A 163 6.28 -0.67 -9.23
CA ALA A 163 5.48 -0.45 -10.43
C ALA A 163 6.28 0.21 -11.57
N SER A 164 7.13 1.19 -11.25
CA SER A 164 7.93 1.89 -12.26
C SER A 164 9.00 0.98 -12.89
N LEU A 165 9.56 0.04 -12.13
CA LEU A 165 10.47 -0.97 -12.68
C LEU A 165 9.74 -1.92 -13.62
N LEU A 166 8.55 -2.40 -13.24
CA LEU A 166 7.71 -3.21 -14.14
C LEU A 166 7.43 -2.47 -15.46
N HIS A 167 7.07 -1.19 -15.40
CA HIS A 167 6.83 -0.39 -16.59
C HIS A 167 8.09 -0.24 -17.46
N ALA A 168 9.23 0.02 -16.83
CA ALA A 168 10.52 0.13 -17.50
C ALA A 168 10.91 -1.18 -18.21
N GLN A 169 10.73 -2.33 -17.55
CA GLN A 169 10.95 -3.65 -18.15
C GLN A 169 10.02 -3.93 -19.33
N LEU A 170 8.71 -3.72 -19.16
CA LEU A 170 7.70 -3.95 -20.21
C LEU A 170 7.96 -3.13 -21.48
N LEU A 171 8.57 -1.93 -21.34
CA LEU A 171 8.91 -1.02 -22.43
C LEU A 171 10.39 -1.12 -22.85
N ASN A 172 11.15 -2.07 -22.31
CA ASN A 172 12.60 -2.24 -22.46
C ASN A 172 13.40 -0.92 -22.31
N ARG A 173 13.24 -0.23 -21.17
CA ARG A 173 13.88 1.04 -20.83
C ARG A 173 14.61 0.94 -19.49
N THR A 174 15.64 1.76 -19.31
CA THR A 174 16.37 1.94 -18.04
C THR A 174 15.52 2.79 -17.10
N LEU A 175 15.24 2.32 -15.88
CA LEU A 175 14.53 3.11 -14.87
C LEU A 175 15.45 4.19 -14.27
N VAL A 176 14.98 5.43 -14.17
CA VAL A 176 15.67 6.51 -13.42
C VAL A 176 15.00 6.75 -12.08
N LEU A 177 15.61 6.29 -11.00
CA LEU A 177 15.20 6.51 -9.61
C LEU A 177 15.61 7.90 -9.11
N PRO A 178 14.89 8.50 -8.14
CA PRO A 178 15.36 9.70 -7.47
C PRO A 178 16.60 9.36 -6.63
N SER A 179 17.57 10.25 -6.53
CA SER A 179 18.81 9.97 -5.77
C SER A 179 18.60 10.02 -4.26
N PHE A 180 17.44 10.50 -3.80
CA PHE A 180 17.10 10.65 -2.39
C PHE A 180 15.60 10.52 -2.14
N ILE A 181 15.23 10.36 -0.87
CA ILE A 181 13.85 10.44 -0.35
C ILE A 181 13.79 11.37 0.86
N TYR A 182 12.59 11.77 1.29
CA TYR A 182 12.41 12.52 2.53
C TYR A 182 11.94 11.59 3.66
N ALA A 183 12.85 11.31 4.61
CA ALA A 183 12.48 10.63 5.84
C ALA A 183 11.53 11.51 6.65
N ARG A 184 10.44 10.90 7.15
CA ARG A 184 9.29 11.62 7.72
C ARG A 184 9.34 11.85 9.22
N GLY A 185 10.30 11.27 9.91
CA GLY A 185 10.37 11.30 11.37
C GLY A 185 11.77 11.01 11.88
N CYS A 186 12.00 11.49 13.11
CA CYS A 186 13.19 11.24 13.89
C CYS A 186 12.77 10.49 15.16
N GLU A 187 13.53 9.49 15.59
CA GLU A 187 13.34 8.79 16.87
C GLU A 187 13.90 9.59 18.07
N PHE A 188 14.51 10.74 17.79
CA PHE A 188 15.11 11.67 18.73
C PHE A 188 14.60 13.10 18.47
N SER A 189 15.11 14.09 19.20
CA SER A 189 14.83 15.50 18.91
C SER A 189 15.42 15.92 17.55
N TYR A 190 14.79 16.91 16.90
CA TYR A 190 15.08 17.24 15.50
C TYR A 190 16.50 17.74 15.26
N ASP A 191 17.11 18.38 16.26
CA ASP A 191 18.52 18.82 16.28
C ASP A 191 19.49 17.63 16.16
N VAL A 192 19.17 16.49 16.79
CA VAL A 192 19.99 15.27 16.69
C VAL A 192 19.95 14.73 15.26
N CYS A 193 18.77 14.63 14.64
CA CYS A 193 18.68 14.18 13.24
C CYS A 193 19.26 15.18 12.24
N ALA A 194 19.14 16.49 12.50
CA ALA A 194 19.70 17.54 11.64
C ALA A 194 21.24 17.52 11.56
N ALA A 195 21.92 16.93 12.56
CA ALA A 195 23.36 16.71 12.54
C ALA A 195 23.82 15.64 11.53
N TYR A 196 22.92 14.76 11.06
CA TYR A 196 23.25 13.62 10.18
C TYR A 196 22.53 13.66 8.82
N GLY A 197 21.39 14.36 8.71
CA GLY A 197 20.66 14.53 7.46
C GLY A 197 20.20 15.98 7.26
N PRO A 198 20.25 16.55 6.05
CA PRO A 198 19.73 17.88 5.78
C PRO A 198 18.24 17.99 6.11
N GLN A 199 17.92 18.77 7.15
CA GLN A 199 16.54 19.05 7.57
C GLN A 199 15.85 20.01 6.58
N VAL A 200 14.62 19.71 6.17
CA VAL A 200 13.84 20.49 5.20
C VAL A 200 12.37 20.65 5.62
N ASP A 201 11.70 21.69 5.12
CA ASP A 201 10.23 21.73 5.06
C ASP A 201 9.78 20.90 3.86
N ARG A 202 9.38 19.65 4.09
CA ARG A 202 9.09 18.71 3.01
C ARG A 202 7.95 19.21 2.12
N PHE A 203 6.90 19.83 2.68
CA PHE A 203 5.75 20.32 1.91
C PHE A 203 6.12 21.48 1.00
N ARG A 204 7.13 22.28 1.37
CA ARG A 204 7.71 23.29 0.51
C ARG A 204 8.50 22.65 -0.63
N GLU A 205 9.37 21.69 -0.32
CA GLU A 205 10.24 21.06 -1.33
C GLU A 205 9.43 20.22 -2.34
N VAL A 206 8.42 19.45 -1.91
CA VAL A 206 7.54 18.65 -2.80
C VAL A 206 6.35 19.42 -3.39
N GLY A 207 6.26 20.73 -3.16
CA GLY A 207 5.22 21.59 -3.76
C GLY A 207 3.79 21.34 -3.26
N TRP A 208 3.58 20.51 -2.23
CA TRP A 208 2.25 20.19 -1.67
C TRP A 208 1.58 21.36 -0.92
N ARG A 209 2.26 22.50 -0.79
CA ARG A 209 1.71 23.69 -0.12
C ARG A 209 0.64 24.36 -0.97
N ARG A 210 -0.63 23.99 -0.76
CA ARG A 210 -1.77 24.81 -1.23
C ARG A 210 -1.70 26.21 -0.63
N VAL A 211 -1.48 27.19 -1.49
CA VAL A 211 -1.79 28.60 -1.22
C VAL A 211 -3.06 28.92 -2.00
N LYS A 212 -4.21 28.92 -1.33
CA LYS A 212 -5.44 29.46 -1.93
C LYS A 212 -5.21 30.94 -2.22
N ARG A 213 -5.48 31.36 -3.46
CA ARG A 213 -5.17 32.70 -3.96
C ARG A 213 -6.00 33.75 -3.19
N GLY A 214 -5.36 34.41 -2.21
CA GLY A 214 -5.99 35.40 -1.33
C GLY A 214 -6.11 34.99 0.13
N GLU A 215 -5.84 33.74 0.49
CA GLU A 215 -5.79 33.26 1.87
C GLU A 215 -4.34 33.18 2.38
N THR A 216 -4.04 33.87 3.48
CA THR A 216 -2.73 33.76 4.16
C THR A 216 -2.63 32.53 5.06
N SER A 217 -3.75 31.87 5.34
CA SER A 217 -3.79 30.56 5.98
C SER A 217 -3.43 29.46 4.97
N VAL A 218 -2.33 28.74 5.24
CA VAL A 218 -2.10 27.45 4.61
C VAL A 218 -3.27 26.54 4.95
N GLU A 219 -3.93 25.98 3.94
CA GLU A 219 -5.03 25.04 4.16
C GLU A 219 -4.49 23.85 4.98
N ARG A 220 -5.09 23.57 6.15
CA ARG A 220 -4.67 22.47 7.06
C ARG A 220 -4.99 21.12 6.41
N SER A 221 -4.19 20.73 5.42
CA SER A 221 -4.36 19.47 4.70
C SER A 221 -3.97 18.30 5.59
N ILE A 222 -4.99 17.57 6.06
CA ILE A 222 -4.94 16.16 6.48
C ILE A 222 -3.97 15.87 7.66
N GLY A 223 -4.52 15.77 8.87
CA GLY A 223 -3.84 15.11 10.01
C GLY A 223 -2.66 15.89 10.63
N MET A 224 -2.59 17.20 10.43
CA MET A 224 -1.67 18.04 11.21
C MET A 224 -2.18 18.21 12.64
N ARG A 225 -1.30 17.97 13.62
CA ARG A 225 -1.49 18.40 15.01
C ARG A 225 -1.67 19.93 15.06
N ASP A 226 -2.15 20.46 16.19
CA ASP A 226 -2.07 21.91 16.45
C ASP A 226 -0.63 22.43 16.68
N ASP A 227 0.36 21.52 16.62
CA ASP A 227 1.78 21.85 16.44
C ASP A 227 2.02 22.21 14.94
N PRO A 228 2.35 23.47 14.61
CA PRO A 228 2.50 23.94 13.23
C PRO A 228 3.74 23.43 12.50
N ASP A 229 4.63 22.70 13.16
CA ASP A 229 5.85 22.11 12.59
C ASP A 229 5.79 20.58 12.53
N ALA A 230 4.97 19.93 13.38
CA ALA A 230 4.78 18.48 13.39
C ALA A 230 4.31 17.94 12.03
N GLY A 231 5.17 17.13 11.40
CA GLY A 231 4.93 16.52 10.09
C GLY A 231 5.42 17.33 8.90
N ARG A 232 5.80 18.61 9.07
CA ARG A 232 6.41 19.41 7.99
C ARG A 232 7.90 19.17 7.86
N VAL A 233 8.59 19.06 8.99
CA VAL A 233 10.02 18.77 9.05
C VAL A 233 10.30 17.37 8.52
N GLY A 234 11.08 17.24 7.44
CA GLY A 234 11.64 15.97 6.97
C GLY A 234 13.16 16.06 6.81
N TRP A 235 13.81 14.95 6.45
CA TRP A 235 15.26 14.91 6.24
C TRP A 235 15.59 14.28 4.88
N ARG A 236 16.49 14.90 4.10
CA ARG A 236 16.92 14.38 2.79
C ARG A 236 17.89 13.21 3.00
N ILE A 237 17.46 11.98 2.73
CA ILE A 237 18.26 10.76 2.88
C ILE A 237 18.54 10.17 1.49
N PRO A 238 19.79 9.82 1.14
CA PRO A 238 20.10 9.12 -0.12
C PRO A 238 19.33 7.79 -0.24
N ILE A 239 18.91 7.44 -1.45
CA ILE A 239 18.04 6.28 -1.65
C ILE A 239 18.73 4.94 -1.36
N GLU A 240 20.07 4.88 -1.43
CA GLU A 240 20.88 3.71 -1.14
C GLU A 240 20.75 3.25 0.32
N TYR A 241 20.42 4.15 1.25
CA TYR A 241 20.14 3.77 2.65
C TYR A 241 18.85 2.96 2.80
N MET A 242 17.96 3.00 1.81
CA MET A 242 16.66 2.36 1.81
C MET A 242 16.62 1.09 0.95
N LEU A 243 17.42 1.06 -0.12
CA LEU A 243 17.42 0.04 -1.18
C LEU A 243 18.85 -0.49 -1.42
N ASP A 244 18.98 -1.80 -1.54
CA ASP A 244 20.21 -2.48 -1.96
C ASP A 244 20.47 -2.24 -3.46
N LEU A 245 20.96 -1.05 -3.80
CA LEU A 245 21.11 -0.59 -5.18
C LEU A 245 22.09 -1.44 -6.02
N PRO A 246 23.23 -1.95 -5.48
CA PRO A 246 24.09 -2.89 -6.22
C PRO A 246 23.39 -4.21 -6.55
N HIS A 247 22.64 -4.79 -5.59
CA HIS A 247 21.81 -5.97 -5.85
C HIS A 247 20.74 -5.68 -6.90
N PHE A 248 20.07 -4.53 -6.81
CA PHE A 248 19.02 -4.11 -7.74
C PHE A 248 19.55 -3.98 -9.17
N ARG A 249 20.73 -3.37 -9.36
CA ARG A 249 21.40 -3.23 -10.67
C ARG A 249 21.90 -4.56 -11.25
N SER A 250 22.21 -5.55 -10.41
CA SER A 250 22.63 -6.87 -10.89
C SER A 250 21.56 -7.60 -11.70
N ALA A 251 20.30 -7.23 -11.53
CA ALA A 251 19.15 -7.82 -12.21
C ALA A 251 18.40 -6.85 -13.16
N HIS A 252 18.53 -5.52 -12.96
CA HIS A 252 17.70 -4.52 -13.63
C HIS A 252 18.49 -3.32 -14.15
N PRO A 253 18.16 -2.77 -15.34
CA PRO A 253 18.76 -1.54 -15.84
C PRO A 253 18.23 -0.34 -15.06
N VAL A 254 19.00 0.15 -14.07
CA VAL A 254 18.55 1.21 -13.13
C VAL A 254 19.66 2.21 -12.82
N VAL A 255 19.38 3.49 -13.05
CA VAL A 255 20.24 4.63 -12.67
C VAL A 255 19.52 5.56 -11.69
N LEU A 256 20.26 6.42 -11.01
CA LEU A 256 19.73 7.54 -10.22
C LEU A 256 19.59 8.82 -11.09
N VAL A 257 18.80 9.81 -10.67
CA VAL A 257 18.72 11.11 -11.38
C VAL A 257 20.09 11.79 -11.41
N SER A 258 20.85 11.78 -10.31
CA SER A 258 22.23 12.31 -10.27
C SER A 258 23.16 11.65 -11.30
N GLU A 259 23.06 10.34 -11.48
CA GLU A 259 23.84 9.60 -12.48
C GLU A 259 23.34 9.88 -13.90
N TYR A 260 22.02 9.92 -14.12
CA TYR A 260 21.42 10.34 -15.39
C TYR A 260 21.93 11.73 -15.80
N LEU A 261 21.95 12.70 -14.89
CA LEU A 261 22.47 14.04 -15.13
C LEU A 261 23.96 13.98 -15.52
N THR A 262 24.76 13.22 -14.77
CA THR A 262 26.19 13.02 -15.06
C THR A 262 26.42 12.36 -16.43
N LEU A 263 25.61 11.37 -16.80
CA LEU A 263 25.66 10.68 -18.10
C LEU A 263 25.47 11.65 -19.28
N HIS A 264 24.64 12.68 -19.11
CA HIS A 264 24.36 13.71 -20.13
C HIS A 264 25.27 14.96 -20.00
N GLY A 265 26.24 14.95 -19.09
CA GLY A 265 27.12 16.08 -18.82
C GLY A 265 26.38 17.29 -18.26
N LEU A 266 25.41 17.05 -17.37
CA LEU A 266 24.70 18.00 -16.53
C LEU A 266 25.20 17.87 -15.08
N ASP A 267 25.09 18.95 -14.31
CA ASP A 267 25.46 18.98 -12.89
C ASP A 267 24.42 18.21 -12.03
N PRO A 268 24.79 17.17 -11.27
CA PRO A 268 23.89 16.46 -10.37
C PRO A 268 23.16 17.35 -9.36
N ALA A 269 23.73 18.51 -8.99
CA ALA A 269 23.11 19.43 -8.05
C ALA A 269 21.82 20.08 -8.57
N ILE A 270 21.51 19.98 -9.87
CA ILE A 270 20.25 20.50 -10.44
C ILE A 270 19.05 19.56 -10.22
N GLU A 271 19.23 18.40 -9.56
CA GLU A 271 18.13 17.50 -9.21
C GLU A 271 17.02 18.24 -8.43
N TRP A 272 15.83 18.27 -9.02
CA TRP A 272 14.64 18.91 -8.48
C TRP A 272 14.23 18.26 -7.17
N LYS A 273 14.28 19.07 -6.12
CA LYS A 273 13.93 18.69 -4.75
C LYS A 273 12.50 18.14 -4.60
N SER A 274 11.60 18.47 -5.52
CA SER A 274 10.23 17.97 -5.49
C SER A 274 10.07 16.51 -5.89
N GLY A 275 11.08 15.91 -6.52
CA GLY A 275 10.98 14.59 -7.14
C GLY A 275 10.29 14.58 -8.50
N MET A 276 9.78 15.72 -8.98
CA MET A 276 9.27 15.85 -10.34
C MET A 276 10.41 15.75 -11.36
N TRP A 277 10.11 15.24 -12.55
CA TRP A 277 11.05 15.29 -13.67
C TRP A 277 11.26 16.73 -14.13
N GLY A 278 12.51 17.17 -14.19
CA GLY A 278 12.93 18.52 -14.59
C GLY A 278 12.79 18.74 -16.10
N ARG A 279 11.54 18.80 -16.58
CA ARG A 279 11.09 18.89 -18.00
C ARG A 279 11.71 20.00 -18.86
N GLY A 280 12.54 20.88 -18.31
CA GLY A 280 13.34 21.86 -19.07
C GLY A 280 14.77 22.07 -18.55
N SER A 281 15.17 21.41 -17.45
CA SER A 281 16.52 21.49 -16.87
C SER A 281 17.33 20.21 -17.05
N TYR A 282 16.66 19.07 -17.26
CA TYR A 282 17.29 17.77 -17.53
C TYR A 282 17.39 17.47 -19.03
N GLN A 283 17.11 18.48 -19.86
CA GLN A 283 17.19 18.41 -21.32
C GLN A 283 18.35 19.25 -21.78
N LYS A 284 19.22 18.63 -22.56
CA LYS A 284 20.35 19.29 -23.22
C LYS A 284 20.24 19.08 -24.73
N ASP A 285 20.44 17.83 -25.16
CA ASP A 285 20.39 17.39 -26.55
C ASP A 285 19.44 16.18 -26.75
N ASN A 286 18.86 15.67 -25.67
CA ASN A 286 18.01 14.49 -25.58
C ASN A 286 16.53 14.79 -25.86
N THR A 287 15.82 13.83 -26.45
CA THR A 287 14.36 13.90 -26.69
C THR A 287 13.56 13.36 -25.51
N PHE A 288 12.31 13.81 -25.37
CA PHE A 288 11.41 13.26 -24.36
C PHE A 288 9.94 13.23 -24.83
N ALA A 289 9.23 12.20 -24.38
CA ALA A 289 7.79 12.08 -24.46
C ALA A 289 7.18 12.07 -23.05
N LEU A 290 5.98 12.63 -22.93
CA LEU A 290 5.23 12.72 -21.68
C LEU A 290 3.95 11.88 -21.77
N ILE A 291 3.78 10.95 -20.84
CA ILE A 291 2.52 10.27 -20.58
C ILE A 291 1.79 11.12 -19.53
N HIS A 292 0.76 11.85 -19.94
CA HIS A 292 -0.05 12.60 -18.98
C HIS A 292 -0.78 11.64 -18.04
N ASN A 293 -1.00 12.08 -16.80
CA ASN A 293 -1.64 11.27 -15.76
C ASN A 293 -3.02 10.74 -16.21
N GLN A 294 -3.80 11.62 -16.85
CA GLN A 294 -5.10 11.34 -17.45
C GLN A 294 -5.08 10.37 -18.64
N ASP A 295 -3.94 10.21 -19.32
CA ASP A 295 -3.77 9.28 -20.45
C ASP A 295 -3.31 7.89 -19.95
N TYR A 296 -2.54 7.87 -18.87
CA TYR A 296 -2.20 6.64 -18.15
C TYR A 296 -3.45 5.99 -17.54
N ASP A 297 -4.30 6.81 -16.91
CA ASP A 297 -5.37 6.41 -16.00
C ASP A 297 -6.74 7.08 -16.28
N PRO A 298 -7.24 7.09 -17.54
CA PRO A 298 -8.50 7.76 -17.86
C PRO A 298 -9.71 7.03 -17.24
N PRO A 299 -10.79 7.77 -16.92
CA PRO A 299 -12.05 7.18 -16.45
C PRO A 299 -12.55 6.07 -17.38
N ALA A 300 -13.03 4.97 -16.78
CA ALA A 300 -13.52 3.76 -17.44
C ALA A 300 -12.49 2.92 -18.23
N ILE A 301 -11.18 3.12 -18.05
CA ILE A 301 -10.14 2.20 -18.57
C ILE A 301 -9.56 1.33 -17.46
N LEU A 302 -9.19 0.10 -17.83
CA LEU A 302 -8.43 -0.84 -17.01
C LEU A 302 -7.06 -1.03 -17.64
N ARG A 303 -6.04 -0.40 -17.03
CA ARG A 303 -4.64 -0.54 -17.45
C ARG A 303 -4.16 -1.98 -17.23
N VAL A 304 -3.60 -2.58 -18.29
CA VAL A 304 -2.98 -3.91 -18.27
C VAL A 304 -1.53 -3.87 -18.75
N ASP A 305 -0.80 -4.97 -18.63
CA ASP A 305 0.56 -5.14 -19.16
C ASP A 305 0.59 -4.95 -20.68
N LYS A 306 -0.15 -5.80 -21.40
CA LYS A 306 -0.31 -5.78 -22.87
C LYS A 306 -1.64 -6.40 -23.27
N LEU A 307 -2.16 -6.08 -24.44
CA LEU A 307 -3.38 -6.70 -24.98
C LEU A 307 -3.03 -8.02 -25.66
N LEU A 308 -3.78 -9.07 -25.35
CA LEU A 308 -3.69 -10.36 -26.03
C LEU A 308 -4.47 -10.30 -27.36
N PRO A 309 -3.83 -10.59 -28.52
CA PRO A 309 -4.51 -10.53 -29.83
C PRO A 309 -5.78 -11.38 -29.90
N GLU A 310 -5.77 -12.55 -29.28
CA GLU A 310 -6.93 -13.46 -29.25
C GLU A 310 -8.10 -12.93 -28.40
N SER A 311 -7.84 -12.04 -27.43
CA SER A 311 -8.90 -11.38 -26.67
C SER A 311 -9.61 -10.30 -27.48
N GLN A 312 -8.92 -9.68 -28.45
CA GLN A 312 -9.50 -8.66 -29.35
C GLN A 312 -10.48 -9.27 -30.36
N THR A 313 -10.27 -10.53 -30.77
CA THR A 313 -11.03 -11.21 -31.83
C THR A 313 -12.55 -11.19 -31.64
N TYR A 314 -13.01 -11.27 -30.39
CA TYR A 314 -14.44 -11.41 -30.05
C TYR A 314 -15.12 -10.09 -29.66
N ILE A 315 -14.45 -8.94 -29.82
CA ILE A 315 -15.07 -7.64 -29.57
C ILE A 315 -16.15 -7.38 -30.64
N GLY A 316 -17.41 -7.40 -30.22
CA GLY A 316 -18.58 -7.19 -31.10
C GLY A 316 -18.99 -8.41 -31.94
N ASN A 317 -18.23 -9.50 -31.90
CA ASN A 317 -18.47 -10.74 -32.66
C ASN A 317 -18.52 -11.94 -31.70
N TRP A 318 -19.53 -11.96 -30.82
CA TRP A 318 -19.68 -13.04 -29.83
C TRP A 318 -20.16 -14.34 -30.48
N THR A 319 -19.72 -15.48 -29.94
CA THR A 319 -20.33 -16.77 -30.28
C THR A 319 -21.67 -16.92 -29.55
N GLN A 320 -22.52 -17.88 -29.95
CA GLN A 320 -23.74 -18.20 -29.20
C GLN A 320 -23.45 -18.52 -27.70
N LYS A 321 -22.28 -19.10 -27.43
CA LYS A 321 -21.78 -19.34 -26.07
C LYS A 321 -21.40 -18.02 -25.37
N GLY A 322 -20.71 -17.14 -26.09
CA GLY A 322 -20.38 -15.79 -25.65
C GLY A 322 -21.61 -14.91 -25.34
N GLU A 323 -22.68 -15.03 -26.13
CA GLU A 323 -23.97 -14.38 -25.87
C GLU A 323 -24.60 -14.87 -24.57
N LEU A 324 -24.56 -16.18 -24.28
CA LEU A 324 -25.04 -16.76 -23.02
C LEU A 324 -24.23 -16.25 -21.82
N VAL A 325 -22.90 -16.18 -21.94
CA VAL A 325 -21.99 -15.60 -20.95
C VAL A 325 -22.34 -14.15 -20.68
N GLN A 326 -22.46 -13.32 -21.74
CA GLN A 326 -22.84 -11.92 -21.62
C GLN A 326 -24.23 -11.76 -20.99
N ALA A 327 -25.23 -12.52 -21.42
CA ALA A 327 -26.59 -12.45 -20.85
C ALA A 327 -26.61 -12.77 -19.35
N ARG A 328 -25.79 -13.73 -18.89
CA ARG A 328 -25.67 -14.08 -17.46
C ARG A 328 -24.96 -12.99 -16.65
N ILE A 329 -23.85 -12.46 -17.19
CA ILE A 329 -22.98 -11.51 -16.49
C ILE A 329 -23.54 -10.07 -16.48
N GLN A 330 -24.15 -9.62 -17.58
CA GLN A 330 -24.73 -8.28 -17.69
C GLN A 330 -25.85 -8.03 -16.66
N LEU A 331 -26.57 -9.07 -16.23
CA LEU A 331 -27.59 -9.00 -15.18
C LEU A 331 -27.05 -8.59 -13.79
N LYS A 332 -25.73 -8.62 -13.59
CA LYS A 332 -25.08 -8.33 -12.29
C LYS A 332 -24.05 -7.19 -12.29
N LYS A 333 -23.80 -6.53 -13.42
CA LYS A 333 -22.83 -5.41 -13.51
C LYS A 333 -23.11 -4.20 -12.61
N GLY A 334 -24.26 -4.13 -11.94
CA GLY A 334 -24.68 -2.99 -11.10
C GLY A 334 -23.91 -2.78 -9.79
N THR A 335 -22.78 -3.47 -9.55
CA THR A 335 -22.02 -3.39 -8.28
C THR A 335 -20.57 -2.91 -8.41
N SER A 336 -19.94 -2.93 -9.59
CA SER A 336 -18.57 -2.45 -9.78
C SER A 336 -18.47 -1.39 -10.88
N GLU A 337 -17.87 -0.25 -10.56
CA GLU A 337 -17.75 0.93 -11.43
C GLU A 337 -17.07 0.62 -12.77
N PHE A 338 -16.15 -0.35 -12.78
CA PHE A 338 -15.41 -0.79 -13.96
C PHE A 338 -15.89 -2.13 -14.55
N GLY A 339 -17.01 -2.69 -14.09
CA GLY A 339 -17.49 -4.00 -14.53
C GLY A 339 -16.51 -5.17 -14.27
N VAL A 340 -15.54 -4.97 -13.37
CA VAL A 340 -14.60 -6.00 -12.91
C VAL A 340 -15.33 -6.93 -11.95
N MET A 341 -15.11 -8.23 -12.09
CA MET A 341 -15.68 -9.28 -11.24
C MET A 341 -14.57 -10.20 -10.73
N GLU A 342 -14.74 -10.75 -9.53
CA GLU A 342 -13.84 -11.78 -9.01
C GLU A 342 -14.10 -13.14 -9.68
N TRP A 343 -13.05 -13.95 -9.83
CA TRP A 343 -13.13 -15.25 -10.54
C TRP A 343 -14.18 -16.20 -9.97
N GLU A 344 -14.27 -16.32 -8.65
CA GLU A 344 -15.23 -17.22 -8.01
C GLU A 344 -16.68 -16.71 -8.13
N ASP A 345 -16.91 -15.39 -8.19
CA ASP A 345 -18.24 -14.85 -8.49
C ASP A 345 -18.68 -15.21 -9.91
N VAL A 346 -17.78 -15.09 -10.88
CA VAL A 346 -18.03 -15.50 -12.28
C VAL A 346 -18.32 -17.00 -12.37
N LYS A 347 -17.55 -17.84 -11.65
CA LYS A 347 -17.81 -19.29 -11.57
C LYS A 347 -19.15 -19.60 -10.92
N ASN A 348 -19.56 -18.87 -9.90
CA ASN A 348 -20.85 -19.03 -9.24
C ASN A 348 -22.01 -18.61 -10.17
N ASP A 349 -21.84 -17.56 -10.97
CA ASP A 349 -22.88 -17.01 -11.87
C ASP A 349 -23.08 -17.82 -13.16
N LEU A 350 -22.01 -18.45 -13.65
CA LEU A 350 -22.06 -19.36 -14.80
C LEU A 350 -22.33 -20.81 -14.42
N ARG A 351 -22.40 -21.16 -13.12
CA ARG A 351 -22.66 -22.53 -12.66
C ARG A 351 -24.04 -23.02 -13.15
N GLY A 352 -24.04 -24.09 -13.93
CA GLY A 352 -25.25 -24.67 -14.52
C GLY A 352 -25.78 -23.91 -15.75
N ALA A 353 -25.00 -23.01 -16.33
CA ALA A 353 -25.24 -22.52 -17.69
C ALA A 353 -24.91 -23.63 -18.71
N ASP A 354 -25.76 -23.79 -19.73
CA ASP A 354 -25.61 -24.86 -20.70
C ASP A 354 -24.32 -24.69 -21.54
N GLY A 355 -23.61 -25.79 -21.78
CA GLY A 355 -22.33 -25.80 -22.48
C GLY A 355 -21.13 -25.15 -21.76
N ILE A 356 -21.27 -24.69 -20.51
CA ILE A 356 -20.17 -24.07 -19.73
C ILE A 356 -19.82 -24.97 -18.55
N ASP A 357 -18.61 -25.55 -18.57
CA ASP A 357 -18.02 -26.15 -17.38
C ASP A 357 -17.25 -25.07 -16.61
N VAL A 358 -17.59 -24.87 -15.33
CA VAL A 358 -16.94 -23.91 -14.43
C VAL A 358 -15.85 -24.55 -13.56
N ASN A 359 -15.60 -25.85 -13.71
CA ASN A 359 -14.53 -26.58 -13.04
C ASN A 359 -13.30 -26.78 -13.93
N ASP A 360 -13.48 -26.68 -15.25
CA ASP A 360 -12.40 -26.58 -16.24
C ASP A 360 -12.05 -25.10 -16.45
N ASP A 361 -10.99 -24.65 -15.78
CA ASP A 361 -10.48 -23.28 -15.88
C ASP A 361 -10.13 -22.87 -17.31
N GLU A 362 -9.62 -23.77 -18.16
CA GLU A 362 -9.22 -23.46 -19.54
C GLU A 362 -10.44 -23.27 -20.44
N SER A 363 -11.41 -24.19 -20.37
CA SER A 363 -12.69 -24.07 -21.05
C SER A 363 -13.47 -22.84 -20.58
N LEU A 364 -13.41 -22.50 -19.29
CA LEU A 364 -14.04 -21.28 -18.76
C LEU A 364 -13.35 -20.01 -19.28
N VAL A 365 -12.01 -19.93 -19.26
CA VAL A 365 -11.26 -18.79 -19.87
C VAL A 365 -11.67 -18.59 -21.32
N GLN A 366 -11.73 -19.66 -22.12
CA GLN A 366 -12.14 -19.59 -23.52
C GLN A 366 -13.60 -19.16 -23.69
N SER A 367 -14.52 -19.64 -22.83
CA SER A 367 -15.93 -19.25 -22.84
C SER A 367 -16.13 -17.76 -22.53
N LEU A 368 -15.34 -17.22 -21.60
CA LEU A 368 -15.33 -15.79 -21.26
C LEU A 368 -14.78 -14.96 -22.43
N ARG A 369 -13.69 -15.41 -23.06
CA ARG A 369 -13.09 -14.80 -24.25
C ARG A 369 -14.08 -14.69 -25.40
N GLU A 370 -14.82 -15.76 -25.69
CA GLU A 370 -15.88 -15.77 -26.71
C GLU A 370 -17.02 -14.79 -26.44
N GLY A 371 -17.25 -14.44 -25.17
CA GLY A 371 -18.15 -13.36 -24.75
C GLY A 371 -17.54 -11.97 -24.77
N GLY A 372 -16.31 -11.78 -25.28
CA GLY A 372 -15.61 -10.49 -25.25
C GLY A 372 -15.22 -10.04 -23.83
N LEU A 373 -15.00 -10.99 -22.92
CA LEU A 373 -14.42 -10.76 -21.60
C LEU A 373 -12.98 -11.28 -21.56
N SER A 374 -12.13 -10.64 -20.78
CA SER A 374 -10.75 -11.07 -20.54
C SER A 374 -10.56 -11.48 -19.09
N VAL A 375 -9.82 -12.57 -18.90
CA VAL A 375 -9.33 -12.98 -17.58
C VAL A 375 -8.04 -12.22 -17.30
N LEU A 376 -7.99 -11.56 -16.14
CA LEU A 376 -6.90 -10.75 -15.66
C LEU A 376 -6.31 -11.39 -14.41
N TYR A 377 -5.00 -11.31 -14.27
CA TYR A 377 -4.25 -11.85 -13.16
C TYR A 377 -3.74 -10.69 -12.30
N THR A 378 -3.92 -10.77 -11.00
CA THR A 378 -3.49 -9.72 -10.05
C THR A 378 -3.38 -10.30 -8.64
N PHE A 379 -3.44 -9.45 -7.62
CA PHE A 379 -3.29 -9.85 -6.21
C PHE A 379 -4.48 -9.41 -5.37
N GLN A 380 -4.74 -10.16 -4.30
CA GLN A 380 -5.76 -9.84 -3.32
C GLN A 380 -5.42 -8.52 -2.60
N GLY A 381 -6.43 -7.67 -2.41
CA GLY A 381 -6.35 -6.51 -1.53
C GLY A 381 -6.99 -6.82 -0.18
N SER A 382 -6.59 -6.15 0.90
CA SER A 382 -7.22 -6.38 2.21
C SER A 382 -8.56 -5.63 2.31
N ARG A 383 -9.62 -6.32 2.77
CA ARG A 383 -11.00 -5.78 2.87
C ARG A 383 -11.51 -5.07 1.60
N GLY A 384 -11.12 -5.55 0.42
CA GLY A 384 -11.50 -4.95 -0.87
C GLY A 384 -10.73 -3.67 -1.23
N ILE A 385 -9.62 -3.39 -0.54
CA ILE A 385 -8.82 -2.17 -0.68
C ILE A 385 -7.37 -2.52 -1.01
N ASP A 386 -6.89 -1.96 -2.12
CA ASP A 386 -5.53 -2.19 -2.64
C ASP A 386 -4.49 -1.23 -2.05
N LEU A 387 -4.54 -0.94 -0.74
CA LEU A 387 -3.55 -0.09 -0.06
C LEU A 387 -2.36 -0.89 0.50
N ILE A 388 -2.57 -2.16 0.81
CA ILE A 388 -1.53 -3.04 1.36
C ILE A 388 -0.45 -3.42 0.33
N LYS A 389 -0.81 -3.62 -0.94
CA LYS A 389 0.06 -4.02 -2.07
C LYS A 389 0.98 -5.25 -1.86
N HIS A 390 0.59 -6.23 -1.04
CA HIS A 390 1.32 -7.49 -1.03
C HIS A 390 1.09 -8.27 -2.34
N VAL A 391 2.05 -9.12 -2.71
CA VAL A 391 1.98 -9.99 -3.91
C VAL A 391 1.81 -11.47 -3.58
N THR A 392 1.56 -11.79 -2.31
CA THR A 392 1.60 -13.17 -1.78
C THR A 392 0.32 -13.97 -2.02
N GLU A 393 -0.75 -13.32 -2.47
CA GLU A 393 -2.06 -13.93 -2.73
C GLU A 393 -2.48 -13.69 -4.19
N PRO A 394 -2.14 -14.64 -5.10
CA PRO A 394 -2.61 -14.63 -6.48
C PRO A 394 -4.13 -14.65 -6.57
N ILE A 395 -4.72 -13.76 -7.35
CA ILE A 395 -6.14 -13.85 -7.74
C ILE A 395 -6.33 -13.66 -9.23
N ARG A 396 -7.50 -14.07 -9.71
CA ARG A 396 -7.99 -13.78 -11.06
C ARG A 396 -9.21 -12.88 -10.96
N GLN A 397 -9.29 -11.92 -11.87
CA GLN A 397 -10.44 -11.05 -12.08
C GLN A 397 -10.91 -11.20 -13.53
N VAL A 398 -12.14 -10.81 -13.82
CA VAL A 398 -12.70 -10.82 -15.19
C VAL A 398 -13.23 -9.43 -15.50
N ALA A 399 -12.94 -8.92 -16.70
CA ALA A 399 -13.38 -7.61 -17.14
C ALA A 399 -13.76 -7.61 -18.64
N PRO A 400 -14.58 -6.67 -19.13
CA PRO A 400 -14.82 -6.50 -20.55
C PRO A 400 -13.54 -6.14 -21.32
N THR A 401 -13.22 -6.86 -22.40
CA THR A 401 -11.99 -6.61 -23.17
C THR A 401 -11.95 -5.18 -23.73
N THR A 402 -13.11 -4.61 -24.06
CA THR A 402 -13.24 -3.23 -24.58
C THR A 402 -12.71 -2.16 -23.63
N MET A 403 -12.66 -2.44 -22.32
CA MET A 403 -12.16 -1.52 -21.28
C MET A 403 -10.65 -1.64 -21.07
N LEU A 404 -9.98 -2.65 -21.61
CA LEU A 404 -8.56 -2.85 -21.40
C LEU A 404 -7.72 -1.93 -22.28
N ARG A 405 -6.64 -1.37 -21.74
CA ARG A 405 -5.54 -0.78 -22.52
C ARG A 405 -4.22 -1.27 -21.97
N GLY A 406 -3.35 -1.81 -22.83
CA GLY A 406 -2.04 -2.29 -22.44
C GLY A 406 -1.02 -1.17 -22.37
N LEU A 407 -0.11 -1.22 -21.40
CA LEU A 407 1.03 -0.32 -21.31
C LEU A 407 1.92 -0.43 -22.54
N VAL A 408 2.21 -1.67 -22.98
CA VAL A 408 3.03 -1.94 -24.16
C VAL A 408 2.35 -1.42 -25.43
N ASP A 409 1.06 -1.66 -25.60
CA ASP A 409 0.31 -1.27 -26.81
C ASP A 409 0.24 0.25 -27.01
N ASP A 410 0.12 1.02 -25.92
CA ASP A 410 -0.01 2.48 -25.98
C ASP A 410 1.36 3.20 -26.13
N TRP A 411 2.49 2.62 -25.65
CA TRP A 411 3.76 3.35 -25.52
C TRP A 411 5.06 2.63 -25.94
N ASP A 412 5.07 1.35 -26.32
CA ASP A 412 6.31 0.65 -26.72
C ASP A 412 6.93 1.16 -28.03
N ASN A 413 6.12 1.85 -28.84
CA ASN A 413 6.50 2.48 -30.11
C ASN A 413 7.14 3.87 -29.93
N ILE A 414 7.16 4.44 -28.71
CA ILE A 414 7.78 5.73 -28.45
C ILE A 414 9.30 5.59 -28.52
N THR A 415 9.93 6.34 -29.43
CA THR A 415 11.38 6.30 -29.67
C THR A 415 12.16 7.44 -29.00
N ASP A 416 11.49 8.33 -28.29
CA ASP A 416 12.13 9.39 -27.50
C ASP A 416 13.05 8.80 -26.42
N GLU A 417 14.19 9.45 -26.20
CA GLU A 417 15.21 8.96 -25.27
C GLU A 417 14.67 8.88 -23.83
N VAL A 418 13.83 9.82 -23.41
CA VAL A 418 13.19 9.82 -22.09
C VAL A 418 11.68 9.68 -22.22
N LEU A 419 11.10 8.65 -21.60
CA LEU A 419 9.64 8.52 -21.45
C LEU A 419 9.26 8.85 -20.00
N VAL A 420 8.50 9.94 -19.82
CA VAL A 420 8.11 10.48 -18.51
C VAL A 420 6.66 10.11 -18.19
N LEU A 421 6.38 9.46 -17.06
CA LEU A 421 5.02 9.35 -16.51
C LEU A 421 4.73 10.50 -15.55
N GLU A 422 3.67 11.25 -15.84
CA GLU A 422 3.26 12.43 -15.08
C GLU A 422 2.51 12.10 -13.79
N GLY A 423 2.89 12.80 -12.72
CA GLY A 423 2.16 12.87 -11.47
C GLY A 423 2.11 11.55 -10.68
N GLU A 424 1.00 11.37 -9.94
CA GLU A 424 0.80 10.24 -9.06
C GLU A 424 -0.23 9.24 -9.61
N VAL A 425 0.11 7.95 -9.56
CA VAL A 425 -0.71 6.82 -10.04
C VAL A 425 -0.74 5.63 -9.07
N HIS A 426 -0.10 5.69 -7.89
CA HIS A 426 -0.04 4.52 -7.00
C HIS A 426 -1.34 4.25 -6.22
N LEU A 427 -2.12 5.30 -5.91
CA LEU A 427 -3.27 5.18 -5.00
C LEU A 427 -4.45 4.50 -5.70
N TRP A 428 -5.18 3.62 -5.00
CA TRP A 428 -6.33 2.89 -5.54
C TRP A 428 -6.06 2.06 -6.82
N ARG A 429 -4.80 1.72 -7.11
CA ARG A 429 -4.43 0.78 -8.18
C ARG A 429 -3.96 -0.57 -7.63
N LYS A 430 -4.01 -1.62 -8.45
CA LYS A 430 -3.44 -2.92 -8.10
C LYS A 430 -1.91 -2.85 -7.98
N PRO A 431 -1.23 -3.82 -7.34
CA PRO A 431 0.23 -3.91 -7.34
C PRO A 431 0.76 -3.91 -8.78
N GLY A 432 1.85 -3.16 -9.03
CA GLY A 432 2.35 -2.88 -10.37
C GLY A 432 1.64 -1.72 -11.09
N SER A 433 0.65 -1.06 -10.47
CA SER A 433 -0.21 -0.02 -11.07
C SER A 433 -1.02 -0.46 -12.30
N LEU A 434 -1.09 -1.77 -12.57
CA LEU A 434 -1.82 -2.38 -13.68
C LEU A 434 -2.35 -3.77 -13.29
N ARG A 435 -2.99 -4.48 -14.23
CA ARG A 435 -3.31 -5.91 -14.13
C ARG A 435 -2.60 -6.70 -15.22
N PHE A 436 -2.26 -7.94 -14.96
CA PHE A 436 -1.55 -8.77 -15.93
C PHE A 436 -2.55 -9.54 -16.79
N THR A 437 -2.30 -9.66 -18.09
CA THR A 437 -3.11 -10.51 -18.98
C THR A 437 -2.66 -11.97 -18.97
N THR A 438 -1.51 -12.28 -18.36
CA THR A 438 -0.98 -13.64 -18.25
C THR A 438 -0.52 -13.98 -16.84
N PRO A 439 -0.51 -15.27 -16.44
CA PRO A 439 0.13 -15.70 -15.19
C PRO A 439 1.62 -15.37 -15.15
N ALA A 440 2.29 -15.49 -16.30
CA ALA A 440 3.74 -15.28 -16.43
C ALA A 440 4.15 -13.83 -16.13
N GLY A 441 3.48 -12.83 -16.73
CA GLY A 441 3.77 -11.42 -16.44
C GLY A 441 3.51 -11.04 -14.98
N ARG A 442 2.47 -11.62 -14.36
CA ARG A 442 2.23 -11.46 -12.91
C ARG A 442 3.37 -12.06 -12.10
N SER A 443 3.89 -13.22 -12.49
CA SER A 443 4.99 -13.88 -11.79
C SER A 443 6.35 -13.24 -12.00
N GLU A 444 6.56 -12.55 -13.12
CA GLU A 444 7.71 -11.66 -13.31
C GLU A 444 7.67 -10.49 -12.31
N PHE A 445 6.49 -9.87 -12.11
CA PHE A 445 6.32 -8.86 -11.07
C PHE A 445 6.51 -9.42 -9.64
N GLU A 446 6.11 -10.67 -9.36
CA GLU A 446 6.43 -11.34 -8.10
C GLU A 446 7.96 -11.42 -7.88
N GLN A 447 8.78 -11.63 -8.93
CA GLN A 447 10.24 -11.64 -8.81
C GLN A 447 10.83 -10.26 -8.46
N ILE A 448 10.26 -9.19 -9.02
CA ILE A 448 10.66 -7.81 -8.69
C ILE A 448 10.45 -7.57 -7.19
N VAL A 449 9.22 -7.80 -6.72
CA VAL A 449 8.78 -7.43 -5.37
C VAL A 449 9.39 -8.31 -4.28
N LEU A 450 9.57 -9.61 -4.52
CA LEU A 450 10.08 -10.55 -3.50
C LEU A 450 11.60 -10.66 -3.47
N HIS A 451 12.25 -10.60 -4.64
CA HIS A 451 13.68 -10.93 -4.76
C HIS A 451 14.54 -9.73 -5.14
N SER A 452 14.03 -8.77 -5.91
CA SER A 452 14.82 -7.63 -6.40
C SER A 452 14.82 -6.43 -5.45
N MET A 453 13.65 -6.10 -4.89
CA MET A 453 13.47 -4.96 -3.97
C MET A 453 13.94 -5.27 -2.54
N GLN A 454 15.23 -5.49 -2.37
CA GLN A 454 15.83 -5.77 -1.06
C GLN A 454 16.15 -4.48 -0.28
N PRO A 455 15.84 -4.41 1.03
CA PRO A 455 16.39 -3.37 1.89
C PRO A 455 17.92 -3.42 1.90
N HIS A 456 18.55 -2.26 2.05
CA HIS A 456 20.01 -2.11 2.15
C HIS A 456 20.63 -3.14 3.13
N PRO A 457 21.79 -3.76 2.86
CA PRO A 457 22.33 -4.87 3.67
C PRO A 457 22.37 -4.60 5.17
N ARG A 458 22.85 -3.41 5.59
CA ARG A 458 22.87 -2.99 7.01
C ARG A 458 21.48 -3.06 7.67
N VAL A 459 20.42 -2.70 6.96
CA VAL A 459 19.03 -2.75 7.46
C VAL A 459 18.59 -4.20 7.71
N ARG A 460 18.99 -5.12 6.83
CA ARG A 460 18.73 -6.56 6.98
C ARG A 460 19.51 -7.13 8.17
N GLU A 461 20.80 -6.82 8.27
CA GLU A 461 21.67 -7.23 9.38
C GLU A 461 21.14 -6.77 10.75
N ILE A 462 20.68 -5.52 10.88
CA ILE A 462 20.07 -5.01 12.12
C ILE A 462 18.82 -5.81 12.46
N GLY A 463 17.90 -5.96 11.50
CA GLY A 463 16.63 -6.63 11.77
C GLY A 463 16.81 -8.11 12.12
N GLU A 464 17.82 -8.78 11.56
CA GLU A 464 18.22 -10.14 11.92
C GLU A 464 18.90 -10.24 13.29
N LEU A 465 19.69 -9.24 13.68
CA LEU A 465 20.23 -9.13 15.04
C LEU A 465 19.11 -8.92 16.08
N VAL A 466 18.19 -7.99 15.83
CA VAL A 466 17.08 -7.69 16.76
C VAL A 466 16.08 -8.85 16.83
N ALA A 467 15.77 -9.51 15.71
CA ALA A 467 14.97 -10.73 15.72
C ALA A 467 15.63 -11.86 16.53
N ARG A 468 16.96 -11.97 16.51
CA ARG A 468 17.71 -12.91 17.37
C ARG A 468 17.55 -12.59 18.85
N HIS A 469 17.58 -11.31 19.23
CA HIS A 469 17.33 -10.91 20.62
C HIS A 469 15.88 -11.19 21.06
N VAL A 470 14.89 -11.02 20.18
CA VAL A 470 13.50 -11.46 20.48
C VAL A 470 13.44 -12.99 20.67
N PHE A 471 14.11 -13.76 19.81
CA PHE A 471 14.23 -15.21 19.92
C PHE A 471 14.93 -15.66 21.21
N GLU A 472 15.97 -14.96 21.64
CA GLU A 472 16.65 -15.18 22.93
C GLU A 472 15.73 -14.89 24.13
N LEU A 473 14.93 -13.81 24.07
CA LEU A 473 13.96 -13.45 25.12
C LEU A 473 12.84 -14.50 25.27
N VAL A 474 12.40 -15.14 24.18
CA VAL A 474 11.49 -16.30 24.23
C VAL A 474 12.22 -17.65 24.37
N GLN A 475 13.50 -17.63 24.78
CA GLN A 475 14.31 -18.83 25.07
C GLN A 475 14.39 -19.85 23.91
N GLY A 476 14.39 -19.34 22.66
CA GLY A 476 14.48 -20.16 21.46
C GLY A 476 13.15 -20.74 20.97
N ARG A 477 12.01 -20.27 21.47
CA ARG A 477 10.67 -20.66 20.98
C ARG A 477 10.27 -19.90 19.71
N MET A 478 9.19 -20.36 19.08
CA MET A 478 8.38 -19.52 18.19
C MET A 478 7.89 -18.27 18.95
N TRP A 479 7.79 -17.14 18.24
CA TRP A 479 7.32 -15.86 18.80
C TRP A 479 6.39 -15.12 17.84
N PHE A 480 5.66 -14.14 18.37
CA PHE A 480 4.66 -13.35 17.65
C PHE A 480 5.13 -11.94 17.33
N ALA A 481 4.68 -11.43 16.17
CA ALA A 481 4.90 -10.05 15.76
C ALA A 481 3.58 -9.37 15.39
N GLY A 482 3.46 -8.09 15.76
CA GLY A 482 2.32 -7.27 15.42
C GLY A 482 2.73 -5.94 14.79
N HIS A 483 1.95 -5.45 13.82
CA HIS A 483 2.04 -4.08 13.32
C HIS A 483 0.76 -3.29 13.62
N LEU A 484 0.89 -2.28 14.47
CA LEU A 484 -0.22 -1.50 15.00
C LEU A 484 -0.12 -0.05 14.48
N ARG A 485 -0.88 0.23 13.41
CA ARG A 485 -0.88 1.52 12.70
C ARG A 485 -1.75 2.55 13.45
N ARG A 486 -1.12 3.59 14.01
CA ARG A 486 -1.78 4.65 14.79
C ARG A 486 -1.49 6.04 14.26
N GLY A 487 -0.43 6.72 14.70
CA GLY A 487 0.03 8.04 14.25
C GLY A 487 -1.03 8.96 13.63
N ASP A 488 -0.95 9.17 12.31
CA ASP A 488 -1.93 9.94 11.52
C ASP A 488 -3.27 9.21 11.34
N PHE A 489 -3.28 7.87 11.30
CA PHE A 489 -4.50 7.08 11.10
C PHE A 489 -5.52 7.23 12.24
N VAL A 490 -5.09 7.46 13.48
CA VAL A 490 -6.02 7.78 14.60
C VAL A 490 -6.74 9.09 14.32
N GLN A 491 -6.00 10.12 13.89
CA GLN A 491 -6.53 11.47 13.61
C GLN A 491 -7.44 11.49 12.38
N LEU A 492 -7.18 10.65 11.39
CA LEU A 492 -7.97 10.52 10.16
C LEU A 492 -9.19 9.58 10.30
N GLY A 493 -9.38 8.94 11.46
CA GLY A 493 -10.43 7.94 11.67
C GLY A 493 -10.21 6.66 10.84
N TRP A 494 -8.96 6.37 10.50
CA TRP A 494 -8.51 5.21 9.72
C TRP A 494 -7.97 4.07 10.59
N ALA A 495 -7.60 4.34 11.84
CA ALA A 495 -7.23 3.29 12.78
C ALA A 495 -8.45 2.37 13.06
N LEU A 496 -8.21 1.05 13.16
CA LEU A 496 -9.26 0.07 13.46
C LEU A 496 -10.01 0.40 14.76
N GLU A 497 -9.25 0.82 15.78
CA GLU A 497 -9.78 1.44 16.98
C GLU A 497 -8.96 2.68 17.35
N HIS A 498 -9.68 3.70 17.85
CA HIS A 498 -9.12 4.98 18.28
C HIS A 498 -8.22 4.80 19.53
N ASP A 499 -8.71 4.09 20.54
CA ASP A 499 -8.02 3.94 21.82
C ASP A 499 -7.02 2.77 21.80
N ILE A 500 -5.89 2.92 22.52
CA ILE A 500 -4.79 1.94 22.47
C ILE A 500 -5.20 0.56 23.01
N GLY A 501 -5.98 0.51 24.09
CA GLY A 501 -6.40 -0.75 24.75
C GLY A 501 -7.18 -1.68 23.82
N PRO A 502 -8.32 -1.23 23.26
CA PRO A 502 -9.08 -2.00 22.28
C PRO A 502 -8.25 -2.41 21.05
N HIS A 503 -7.43 -1.50 20.50
CA HIS A 503 -6.61 -1.77 19.31
C HIS A 503 -5.55 -2.84 19.60
N LEU A 504 -4.85 -2.76 20.74
CA LEU A 504 -3.90 -3.79 21.16
C LEU A 504 -4.60 -5.12 21.44
N LYS A 505 -5.81 -5.10 22.01
CA LYS A 505 -6.60 -6.31 22.27
C LYS A 505 -6.92 -7.07 20.99
N MET A 506 -7.29 -6.39 19.89
CA MET A 506 -7.54 -7.04 18.60
C MET A 506 -6.32 -7.85 18.12
N LEU A 507 -5.13 -7.26 18.25
CA LEU A 507 -3.85 -7.86 17.89
C LEU A 507 -3.52 -9.06 18.78
N THR A 508 -3.72 -8.98 20.10
CA THR A 508 -3.51 -10.12 21.00
C THR A 508 -4.56 -11.23 20.83
N ASP A 509 -5.82 -10.87 20.53
CA ASP A 509 -6.88 -11.84 20.21
C ASP A 509 -6.56 -12.60 18.90
N ALA A 510 -5.86 -11.96 17.95
CA ALA A 510 -5.37 -12.61 16.75
C ALA A 510 -4.19 -13.56 17.04
N PHE A 511 -3.34 -13.27 18.02
CA PHE A 511 -2.26 -14.17 18.42
C PHE A 511 -2.75 -15.48 19.05
N GLU A 512 -3.84 -15.47 19.82
CA GLU A 512 -4.45 -16.71 20.33
C GLU A 512 -4.93 -17.61 19.19
N LYS A 513 -5.53 -17.03 18.14
CA LYS A 513 -5.86 -17.76 16.90
C LYS A 513 -4.59 -18.24 16.17
N GLY A 514 -3.57 -17.39 16.08
CA GLY A 514 -2.30 -17.71 15.45
C GLY A 514 -1.54 -18.85 16.13
N LYS A 515 -1.63 -18.96 17.45
CA LYS A 515 -1.11 -20.10 18.22
C LYS A 515 -1.75 -21.42 17.79
N GLU A 516 -3.08 -21.41 17.65
CA GLU A 516 -3.85 -22.56 17.19
C GLU A 516 -3.51 -22.92 15.73
N THR A 517 -3.34 -21.93 14.84
CA THR A 517 -2.86 -22.15 13.47
C THR A 517 -1.46 -22.79 13.46
N LEU A 518 -0.49 -22.26 14.21
CA LEU A 518 0.86 -22.84 14.30
C LEU A 518 0.83 -24.28 14.84
N ARG A 519 -0.01 -24.55 15.83
CA ARG A 519 -0.21 -25.88 16.41
C ARG A 519 -0.74 -26.87 15.37
N GLN A 520 -1.80 -26.51 14.65
CA GLN A 520 -2.38 -27.34 13.58
C GLN A 520 -1.36 -27.66 12.48
N ILE A 521 -0.62 -26.66 12.01
CA ILE A 521 0.39 -26.85 10.95
C ILE A 521 1.50 -27.80 11.41
N LYS A 522 2.00 -27.62 12.64
CA LYS A 522 3.06 -28.45 13.22
C LYS A 522 2.59 -29.89 13.49
N GLU A 523 1.36 -30.09 13.93
CA GLU A 523 0.78 -31.42 14.19
C GLU A 523 0.46 -32.18 12.90
N ASN A 524 -0.06 -31.49 11.88
CA ASN A 524 -0.41 -32.10 10.58
C ASN A 524 0.81 -32.33 9.69
N GLY A 525 1.89 -31.55 9.87
CA GLY A 525 3.04 -31.55 8.98
C GLY A 525 2.75 -30.96 7.59
N ASP A 526 1.74 -30.08 7.49
CA ASP A 526 1.19 -29.57 6.22
C ASP A 526 1.73 -28.19 5.80
N ALA A 527 2.83 -27.75 6.42
CA ALA A 527 3.47 -26.47 6.14
C ALA A 527 3.84 -26.35 4.66
N HIS A 528 3.55 -25.21 4.05
CA HIS A 528 3.85 -24.94 2.64
C HIS A 528 4.27 -23.50 2.42
N ALA A 529 5.09 -23.23 1.40
CA ALA A 529 5.40 -21.87 1.00
C ALA A 529 4.22 -21.22 0.27
N ALA A 530 4.17 -19.89 0.26
CA ALA A 530 3.26 -19.15 -0.64
C ALA A 530 3.51 -19.55 -2.11
N PRO A 531 2.46 -19.58 -2.97
CA PRO A 531 2.56 -20.04 -4.36
C PRO A 531 3.18 -18.97 -5.28
N VAL A 532 4.39 -18.54 -4.95
CA VAL A 532 5.15 -17.48 -5.62
C VAL A 532 6.50 -18.02 -6.12
N PRO A 533 7.08 -17.50 -7.22
CA PRO A 533 8.22 -18.16 -7.86
C PRO A 533 9.53 -17.96 -7.09
N GLY A 534 10.39 -18.98 -7.13
CA GLY A 534 11.72 -18.97 -6.51
C GLY A 534 11.75 -19.19 -4.99
N VAL A 535 10.60 -19.30 -4.33
CA VAL A 535 10.51 -19.50 -2.87
C VAL A 535 10.48 -20.98 -2.50
N GLN A 536 11.24 -21.33 -1.46
CA GLN A 536 11.22 -22.65 -0.83
C GLN A 536 10.68 -22.54 0.60
N LEU A 537 10.01 -23.57 1.10
CA LEU A 537 9.52 -23.60 2.48
C LEU A 537 10.67 -23.52 3.48
N ASN A 538 10.60 -22.56 4.41
CA ASN A 538 11.51 -22.51 5.55
C ASN A 538 11.10 -23.55 6.60
N THR A 539 11.85 -24.65 6.64
CA THR A 539 11.61 -25.76 7.57
C THR A 539 12.10 -25.49 8.99
N SER A 540 13.01 -24.52 9.19
CA SER A 540 13.64 -24.28 10.50
C SER A 540 12.65 -23.88 11.59
N VAL A 541 11.70 -22.98 11.28
CA VAL A 541 10.69 -22.50 12.24
C VAL A 541 9.86 -23.64 12.81
N TRP A 542 9.54 -24.66 12.01
CA TRP A 542 8.70 -25.79 12.41
C TRP A 542 9.41 -26.77 13.36
N SER A 543 10.73 -26.69 13.51
CA SER A 543 11.47 -27.43 14.54
C SER A 543 11.29 -26.85 15.95
N LEU A 544 10.99 -25.55 16.06
CA LEU A 544 10.90 -24.81 17.32
C LEU A 544 9.66 -25.20 18.14
N GLU A 545 9.70 -24.98 19.46
CA GLU A 545 8.53 -25.10 20.33
C GLU A 545 7.52 -23.97 20.07
N LEU A 546 6.23 -24.24 20.32
CA LEU A 546 5.15 -23.24 20.20
C LEU A 546 5.30 -22.12 21.25
N PRO A 547 4.76 -20.91 20.98
CA PRO A 547 4.81 -19.81 21.95
C PRO A 547 4.06 -20.15 23.24
N GLN A 548 4.64 -19.85 24.40
CA GLN A 548 4.03 -20.07 25.71
C GLN A 548 3.09 -18.92 26.10
N GLN A 549 2.22 -19.15 27.09
CA GLN A 549 1.34 -18.10 27.59
C GLN A 549 2.15 -17.06 28.36
N GLY A 550 2.02 -15.79 27.97
CA GLY A 550 2.80 -14.69 28.56
C GLY A 550 4.22 -14.55 27.98
N ASP A 551 4.56 -15.29 26.92
CA ASP A 551 5.76 -14.95 26.14
C ASP A 551 5.63 -13.54 25.57
N PRO A 552 6.69 -12.72 25.59
CA PRO A 552 6.68 -11.39 24.99
C PRO A 552 6.57 -11.49 23.45
N PHE A 553 6.02 -10.43 22.84
CA PHE A 553 5.85 -10.33 21.39
C PHE A 553 6.44 -9.04 20.85
N PHE A 554 6.89 -9.04 19.60
CA PHE A 554 7.39 -7.82 18.96
C PHE A 554 6.24 -6.95 18.46
N LEU A 555 6.35 -5.62 18.65
CA LEU A 555 5.34 -4.66 18.20
C LEU A 555 6.00 -3.51 17.43
N ALA A 556 5.69 -3.41 16.14
CA ALA A 556 5.99 -2.23 15.31
C ALA A 556 4.82 -1.25 15.36
N THR A 557 5.09 0.03 15.63
CA THR A 557 4.05 1.07 15.66
C THR A 557 4.59 2.48 15.41
N ASP A 558 3.80 3.29 14.74
CA ASP A 558 4.00 4.74 14.60
C ASP A 558 3.34 5.56 15.73
N GLU A 559 2.85 4.90 16.79
CA GLU A 559 2.47 5.58 18.03
C GLU A 559 3.68 6.24 18.69
N ARG A 560 3.48 7.42 19.28
CA ARG A 560 4.51 8.22 19.97
C ARG A 560 4.03 8.75 21.34
N GLY A 561 2.78 8.49 21.73
CA GLY A 561 2.26 8.77 23.05
C GLY A 561 2.91 7.91 24.13
N ALA A 562 3.43 8.54 25.19
CA ALA A 562 4.22 7.85 26.21
C ALA A 562 3.37 6.90 27.07
N GLU A 563 2.11 7.25 27.34
CA GLU A 563 1.18 6.42 28.11
C GLU A 563 0.72 5.20 27.29
N GLU A 564 0.46 5.39 26.00
CA GLU A 564 0.09 4.33 25.06
C GLU A 564 1.23 3.33 24.86
N LEU A 565 2.46 3.79 24.68
CA LEU A 565 3.63 2.91 24.57
C LEU A 565 3.97 2.23 25.91
N ALA A 566 3.71 2.86 27.05
CA ALA A 566 3.83 2.22 28.36
C ALA A 566 2.74 1.14 28.56
N TYR A 567 1.51 1.40 28.11
CA TYR A 567 0.42 0.44 28.12
C TYR A 567 0.78 -0.80 27.27
N CYS A 568 1.32 -0.62 26.06
CA CYS A 568 1.77 -1.74 25.23
C CYS A 568 2.81 -2.62 25.95
N ARG A 569 3.86 -2.02 26.53
CA ARG A 569 4.90 -2.75 27.29
C ARG A 569 4.32 -3.51 28.48
N ALA A 570 3.39 -2.90 29.22
CA ALA A 570 2.73 -3.54 30.36
C ALA A 570 1.91 -4.79 29.97
N HIS A 571 1.59 -4.96 28.68
CA HIS A 571 0.88 -6.10 28.11
C HIS A 571 1.79 -7.03 27.28
N GLY A 572 3.12 -6.96 27.47
CA GLY A 572 4.08 -7.90 26.88
C GLY A 572 4.64 -7.51 25.50
N ALA A 573 4.33 -6.31 25.01
CA ALA A 573 4.92 -5.81 23.76
C ALA A 573 6.38 -5.38 23.96
N LEU A 574 7.27 -5.86 23.10
CA LEU A 574 8.64 -5.40 22.93
C LEU A 574 8.68 -4.42 21.76
N LEU A 575 9.11 -3.18 22.00
CA LEU A 575 9.32 -2.20 20.95
C LEU A 575 10.80 -2.19 20.54
N THR A 576 11.08 -1.75 19.31
CA THR A 576 12.46 -1.63 18.79
C THR A 576 13.44 -0.92 19.73
N PRO A 577 13.09 0.21 20.41
CA PRO A 577 13.98 0.86 21.37
C PRO A 577 14.27 0.05 22.64
N ASP A 578 13.43 -0.93 22.98
CA ASP A 578 13.55 -1.76 24.18
C ASP A 578 14.50 -2.97 23.96
N ILE A 579 14.73 -3.34 22.69
CA ILE A 579 15.55 -4.50 22.30
C ILE A 579 16.93 -4.06 21.80
N ILE A 580 17.01 -2.96 21.04
CA ILE A 580 18.28 -2.45 20.47
C ILE A 580 19.19 -1.91 21.59
N SER A 581 20.32 -2.56 21.80
CA SER A 581 21.32 -2.16 22.79
C SER A 581 22.15 -0.95 22.34
N PHE A 582 22.87 -0.33 23.27
CA PHE A 582 23.85 0.72 22.95
C PHE A 582 25.01 0.23 22.08
N ALA A 583 25.34 -1.07 22.09
CA ALA A 583 26.36 -1.64 21.21
C ALA A 583 25.86 -1.66 19.75
N ASP A 584 24.62 -2.08 19.56
CA ASP A 584 23.99 -2.18 18.24
C ASP A 584 23.84 -0.79 17.60
N ARG A 585 23.38 0.21 18.38
CA ARG A 585 23.32 1.61 17.91
C ARG A 585 24.69 2.14 17.45
N ARG A 586 25.79 1.73 18.11
CA ARG A 586 27.15 2.11 17.70
C ARG A 586 27.63 1.38 16.45
N LEU A 587 27.22 0.13 16.26
CA LEU A 587 27.57 -0.67 15.08
C LEU A 587 26.90 -0.13 13.82
N TYR A 588 25.63 0.27 13.94
CA TYR A 588 24.78 0.60 12.81
C TYR A 588 24.56 2.09 12.56
N GLY A 589 25.01 2.96 13.46
CA GLY A 589 25.21 4.39 13.17
C GLY A 589 23.96 5.27 13.29
N TRP A 590 23.97 6.34 12.51
CA TRP A 590 22.96 7.39 12.52
C TRP A 590 21.70 7.02 11.74
N GLU A 591 21.77 5.99 10.89
CA GLU A 591 20.69 5.53 10.04
C GLU A 591 19.43 5.19 10.87
N LEU A 592 19.62 4.62 12.07
CA LEU A 592 18.57 4.29 13.04
C LEU A 592 17.94 5.50 13.76
N LEU A 593 18.37 6.73 13.47
CA LEU A 593 17.69 7.93 13.94
C LEU A 593 16.41 8.21 13.13
N PHE A 594 16.30 7.70 11.90
CA PHE A 594 15.23 8.03 10.97
C PHE A 594 14.10 6.99 10.94
N SER A 595 12.87 7.44 11.18
CA SER A 595 11.72 6.55 11.43
C SER A 595 11.38 5.65 10.23
N ASP A 596 11.61 6.10 8.99
CA ASP A 596 11.36 5.28 7.79
C ASP A 596 12.43 4.19 7.59
N ILE A 597 13.67 4.39 8.08
CA ILE A 597 14.71 3.35 8.13
C ILE A 597 14.39 2.35 9.25
N VAL A 598 14.03 2.84 10.44
CA VAL A 598 13.58 2.00 11.55
C VAL A 598 12.40 1.13 11.10
N MET A 599 11.42 1.69 10.39
CA MET A 599 10.29 0.93 9.86
C MET A 599 10.69 -0.22 8.91
N LEU A 600 11.80 -0.09 8.15
CA LEU A 600 12.33 -1.21 7.37
C LEU A 600 12.96 -2.29 8.24
N VAL A 601 13.72 -1.89 9.26
CA VAL A 601 14.27 -2.81 10.27
C VAL A 601 13.13 -3.56 10.96
N GLU A 602 12.04 -2.87 11.31
CA GLU A 602 10.85 -3.47 11.91
C GLU A 602 10.19 -4.50 10.99
N GLN A 603 10.10 -4.26 9.68
CA GLN A 603 9.63 -5.29 8.73
C GLN A 603 10.55 -6.51 8.68
N VAL A 604 11.87 -6.31 8.68
CA VAL A 604 12.84 -7.42 8.72
C VAL A 604 12.66 -8.24 10.00
N ILE A 605 12.43 -7.60 11.16
CA ILE A 605 12.10 -8.29 12.41
C ILE A 605 10.78 -9.05 12.28
N MET A 606 9.67 -8.37 11.98
CA MET A 606 8.32 -8.97 11.89
C MET A 606 8.23 -10.12 10.86
N SER A 607 9.07 -10.08 9.82
CA SER A 607 9.09 -11.13 8.80
C SER A 607 9.69 -12.47 9.27
N GLN A 608 10.38 -12.48 10.40
CA GLN A 608 11.01 -13.67 11.01
C GLN A 608 10.16 -14.30 12.12
N SER A 609 9.07 -13.67 12.55
CA SER A 609 8.19 -14.22 13.59
C SER A 609 7.49 -15.50 13.11
N ALA A 610 7.14 -16.39 14.03
CA ALA A 610 6.37 -17.59 13.67
C ALA A 610 4.97 -17.21 13.15
N PHE A 611 4.32 -16.22 13.75
CA PHE A 611 3.05 -15.66 13.27
C PHE A 611 3.08 -14.12 13.33
N PHE A 612 2.44 -13.49 12.35
CA PHE A 612 2.36 -12.04 12.18
C PHE A 612 0.91 -11.56 12.04
N TYR A 613 0.56 -10.46 12.69
CA TYR A 613 -0.70 -9.74 12.51
C TYR A 613 -0.45 -8.27 12.16
N GLY A 614 -1.18 -7.70 11.19
CA GLY A 614 -1.04 -6.28 10.85
C GLY A 614 -2.29 -5.64 10.25
N TYR A 615 -2.33 -4.30 10.22
CA TYR A 615 -3.46 -3.57 9.65
C TYR A 615 -3.51 -3.64 8.11
N GLY A 616 -4.66 -4.05 7.56
CA GLY A 616 -4.92 -4.26 6.14
C GLY A 616 -4.87 -3.03 5.23
N ALA A 617 -4.97 -1.81 5.77
CA ALA A 617 -4.73 -0.58 4.99
C ALA A 617 -3.30 -0.02 5.16
N SER A 618 -2.39 -0.76 5.81
CA SER A 618 -1.01 -0.33 5.98
C SER A 618 -0.06 -0.93 4.93
N SER A 619 0.64 -0.05 4.21
CA SER A 619 1.75 -0.41 3.34
C SER A 619 2.93 -1.06 4.09
N VAL A 620 3.06 -0.84 5.40
CA VAL A 620 4.04 -1.55 6.23
C VAL A 620 3.73 -3.04 6.31
N ALA A 621 2.46 -3.40 6.56
CA ALA A 621 2.05 -4.78 6.72
C ALA A 621 2.25 -5.58 5.42
N GLY A 622 2.00 -4.97 4.25
CA GLY A 622 2.29 -5.59 2.96
C GLY A 622 3.78 -5.81 2.70
N GLY A 623 4.64 -4.90 3.17
CA GLY A 623 6.10 -5.11 3.20
C GLY A 623 6.50 -6.31 4.04
N THR A 624 5.94 -6.43 5.25
CA THR A 624 6.13 -7.61 6.09
C THR A 624 5.66 -8.89 5.39
N LEU A 625 4.47 -8.93 4.80
CA LEU A 625 3.96 -10.12 4.10
C LEU A 625 4.84 -10.53 2.92
N ASN A 626 5.27 -9.58 2.08
CA ASN A 626 6.20 -9.87 0.98
C ASN A 626 7.52 -10.44 1.50
N GLN A 627 8.09 -9.86 2.57
CA GLN A 627 9.30 -10.38 3.22
C GLN A 627 9.10 -11.76 3.87
N ARG A 628 7.91 -12.07 4.42
CA ARG A 628 7.57 -13.40 4.95
C ARG A 628 7.51 -14.45 3.84
N ALA A 629 6.87 -14.11 2.71
CA ALA A 629 6.80 -14.99 1.56
C ALA A 629 8.17 -15.24 0.93
N ALA A 630 8.99 -14.20 0.73
CA ALA A 630 10.38 -14.36 0.26
C ALA A 630 11.22 -15.26 1.18
N ARG A 631 10.98 -15.20 2.50
CA ARG A 631 11.58 -16.07 3.52
C ARG A 631 10.98 -17.48 3.62
N GLY A 632 10.02 -17.86 2.76
CA GLY A 632 9.45 -19.21 2.76
C GLY A 632 8.52 -19.51 3.95
N MET A 633 7.97 -18.50 4.59
CA MET A 633 7.01 -18.68 5.69
C MET A 633 5.65 -19.14 5.15
N ASP A 634 4.92 -19.93 5.94
CA ASP A 634 3.60 -20.43 5.54
C ASP A 634 2.58 -19.28 5.48
N PRO A 635 1.84 -19.11 4.38
CA PRO A 635 0.97 -17.95 4.18
C PRO A 635 -0.13 -17.84 5.24
N ARG A 636 -0.56 -18.96 5.84
CA ARG A 636 -1.56 -18.99 6.93
C ARG A 636 -1.06 -18.30 8.21
N THR A 637 0.24 -18.00 8.30
CA THR A 637 0.87 -17.37 9.47
C THR A 637 1.06 -15.86 9.35
N GLY A 638 0.68 -15.24 8.22
CA GLY A 638 0.71 -13.79 8.04
C GLY A 638 -0.71 -13.27 7.84
N VAL A 639 -1.35 -12.76 8.89
CA VAL A 639 -2.74 -12.28 8.85
C VAL A 639 -2.77 -10.76 8.79
N VAL A 640 -3.63 -10.23 7.91
CA VAL A 640 -3.89 -8.80 7.80
C VAL A 640 -5.39 -8.52 7.75
N GLU A 641 -5.83 -7.59 8.58
CA GLU A 641 -7.24 -7.25 8.80
C GLU A 641 -7.50 -5.76 8.59
#